data_AF-A0A8B9PXC9-F1
#
_entry.id   AF-A0A8B9PXC9-F1
#
_cell.length_a   1.000
_cell.length_b   1.000
_cell.length_c   1.000
_cell.angle_alpha   90.00
_cell.angle_beta   90.00
_cell.angle_gamma   90.00
#
_symmetry.space_group_name_H-M   'P 1'
#
loop_
_entity.id
_entity.type
_entity.pdbx_description
1 polymer ?
#
loop_
_entity_poly.entity_id
_entity_poly.type
_entity_poly.pdbx_seq_one_letter_code
_entity_poly.pdbx_strand_id
1 'polypeptide(L)'
;MTEKLMSSGIWQRGEEDEGVYGFLITDIRKEVNRAAKLKCNICKKKGASIGCVAPKCKRSYHFPCGVQKECIFQFMEDFRSYCWEHKPVQKFSVKESRESSQCTICLDLVEQLPLYSVLKSPCCKNAWFHRECLQYQALSAGVFFFRCTVCNNKNKFQKEMLRMGIHIPEKDASWELEENAYQDLLQCYQHCDVRRCLCKKGRDYNEPDSKWEIKRCQCCGSRGTHLACSSMKSWEQNWECVECRSIFAKSGNYSKQQKRSLAASEKTDGTTCLLEEPSPKCPRQSSGSPHSFLLQSPKIMCQSNLTPCSRLELPSSNRMTMSLSPLMSNRNWSLRKKHLRQQRREVSNILKELKLQINTKTTRLNINTENIWNSALKGFRQRNFSPTNAIEIKFTSCKNRLKTDTSDGSKHRFFQLLMLHLQNSSLFEGSSVKNLSLDSQALKENLYFEAGKMIAVSLIHGGPSLGFFSKTLFNCLVYGPENVKPALEDVADVGVAQTIKMIKYSNSLSSLQSTVHDCYEFLAAAECLRPVTALCDKNMLVNDILIHHVIKRIILPLESFSQGLKTLGVLEKMQMHPDAFSSIFCHKPERLSAETLCDLFTIHCSSDVNKAEGADFWMHYLQDVEITAKFEQGGESVVTLEDILLFGTGSFSIPPIGFDPEPTVKFLHISSNLVNCRISA
;
A
#
# COMPACT_ATOMS: atom_id res chain seq x y z
N MET A 1 2.04 9.76 12.21
CA MET A 1 3.27 10.58 12.01
C MET A 1 3.54 11.23 13.34
N THR A 2 4.75 11.12 13.92
CA THR A 2 5.06 11.74 15.22
C THR A 2 5.34 13.22 15.01
N GLU A 3 4.39 14.08 15.41
CA GLU A 3 4.41 15.51 15.13
C GLU A 3 5.35 16.29 16.07
N LYS A 4 6.66 16.10 15.91
CA LYS A 4 7.65 16.94 16.60
C LYS A 4 7.58 18.38 16.08
N LEU A 5 7.36 19.34 16.98
CA LEU A 5 7.17 20.77 16.70
C LEU A 5 8.43 21.40 16.07
N MET A 6 8.42 21.56 14.75
CA MET A 6 9.54 22.11 13.98
C MET A 6 9.68 23.64 14.17
N SER A 7 10.34 24.04 15.25
CA SER A 7 10.78 25.43 15.48
C SER A 7 12.13 25.54 16.19
N SER A 8 12.88 26.59 15.86
CA SER A 8 14.24 26.86 16.38
C SER A 8 14.27 27.69 17.68
N GLY A 9 13.18 27.71 18.45
CA GLY A 9 13.05 28.49 19.69
C GLY A 9 12.32 27.79 20.83
N ILE A 10 11.99 26.51 20.65
CA ILE A 10 11.35 25.67 21.68
C ILE A 10 12.30 24.53 22.07
N TRP A 11 12.23 24.13 23.33
CA TRP A 11 13.03 23.05 23.92
C TRP A 11 12.09 22.10 24.66
N GLN A 12 12.34 20.80 24.58
CA GLN A 12 11.64 19.81 25.42
C GLN A 12 12.20 19.97 26.85
N ARG A 13 11.33 20.23 27.83
CA ARG A 13 11.73 20.58 29.22
C ARG A 13 10.89 19.92 30.31
N GLY A 14 9.80 19.25 29.93
CA GLY A 14 9.10 18.29 30.78
C GLY A 14 9.41 16.86 30.34
N GLU A 15 9.03 15.90 31.17
CA GLU A 15 9.09 14.47 30.87
C GLU A 15 8.15 14.10 29.70
N GLU A 16 8.26 12.89 29.13
CA GLU A 16 7.54 12.54 27.89
C GLU A 16 6.00 12.61 28.00
N ASP A 17 5.45 12.43 29.21
CA ASP A 17 4.04 12.55 29.54
C ASP A 17 3.59 13.99 29.91
N GLU A 18 4.53 14.93 30.11
CA GLU A 18 4.20 16.32 30.43
C GLU A 18 3.90 17.17 29.19
N GLY A 19 2.75 17.86 29.21
CA GLY A 19 2.37 18.84 28.19
C GLY A 19 2.02 18.19 26.84
N VAL A 20 2.84 18.41 25.82
CA VAL A 20 2.70 17.77 24.50
C VAL A 20 4.04 17.14 24.14
N TYR A 21 4.22 15.84 24.44
CA TYR A 21 5.49 15.12 24.24
C TYR A 21 6.70 15.85 24.89
N GLY A 22 6.59 16.21 26.17
CA GLY A 22 7.61 16.97 26.93
C GLY A 22 7.75 18.46 26.56
N PHE A 23 6.98 18.95 25.57
CA PHE A 23 6.88 20.38 25.30
C PHE A 23 5.82 21.01 26.21
N LEU A 24 6.28 21.72 27.24
CA LEU A 24 5.44 22.45 28.18
C LEU A 24 4.59 23.51 27.45
N ILE A 25 3.29 23.57 27.75
CA ILE A 25 2.33 24.51 27.15
C ILE A 25 2.79 25.97 27.27
N THR A 26 3.50 26.31 28.36
CA THR A 26 4.08 27.64 28.58
C THR A 26 5.17 27.98 27.57
N ASP A 27 5.98 27.02 27.14
CA ASP A 27 7.05 27.22 26.15
C ASP A 27 6.51 27.18 24.71
N ILE A 28 5.50 26.34 24.43
CA ILE A 28 4.74 26.42 23.16
C ILE A 28 4.14 27.82 22.98
N ARG A 29 3.52 28.39 24.04
CA ARG A 29 2.97 29.76 24.00
C ARG A 29 4.06 30.83 23.83
N LYS A 30 5.24 30.69 24.45
CA LYS A 30 6.38 31.60 24.22
C LYS A 30 6.85 31.53 22.78
N GLU A 31 6.97 30.32 22.23
CA GLU A 31 7.43 30.09 20.86
C GLU A 31 6.47 30.66 19.82
N VAL A 32 5.16 30.43 19.94
CA VAL A 32 4.15 31.05 19.05
C VAL A 32 4.27 32.58 19.08
N ASN A 33 4.43 33.17 20.27
CA ASN A 33 4.64 34.61 20.45
C ASN A 33 5.98 35.14 19.90
N ARG A 34 7.01 34.29 19.77
CA ARG A 34 8.28 34.60 19.09
C ARG A 34 8.10 34.52 17.58
N ALA A 35 7.60 33.40 17.06
CA ALA A 35 7.38 33.16 15.64
C ALA A 35 6.47 34.21 14.99
N ALA A 36 5.40 34.63 15.68
CA ALA A 36 4.49 35.69 15.21
C ALA A 36 5.17 37.04 14.94
N LYS A 37 6.29 37.32 15.61
CA LYS A 37 7.10 38.54 15.42
C LYS A 37 8.13 38.40 14.29
N LEU A 38 8.48 37.18 13.90
CA LEU A 38 9.49 36.90 12.87
C LEU A 38 8.90 36.96 11.45
N LYS A 39 9.63 37.63 10.56
CA LYS A 39 9.24 37.87 9.16
C LYS A 39 10.06 36.95 8.25
N CYS A 40 9.38 36.11 7.47
CA CYS A 40 10.01 35.13 6.59
C CYS A 40 10.89 35.81 5.54
N ASN A 41 12.17 35.46 5.47
CA ASN A 41 13.11 36.03 4.51
C ASN A 41 12.77 35.70 3.04
N ILE A 42 11.92 34.69 2.81
CA ILE A 42 11.43 34.26 1.50
C ILE A 42 10.15 35.02 1.15
N CYS A 43 8.99 34.58 1.65
CA CYS A 43 7.66 35.11 1.30
C CYS A 43 7.28 36.43 1.98
N LYS A 44 8.15 36.98 2.85
CA LYS A 44 7.97 38.25 3.58
C LYS A 44 6.76 38.35 4.53
N LYS A 45 5.95 37.30 4.68
CA LYS A 45 4.86 37.20 5.68
C LYS A 45 5.41 36.94 7.10
N LYS A 46 4.64 37.26 8.14
CA LYS A 46 4.95 36.97 9.57
C LYS A 46 4.77 35.48 9.89
N GLY A 47 5.20 35.02 11.07
CA GLY A 47 5.02 33.63 11.53
C GLY A 47 6.19 32.70 11.23
N ALA A 48 7.39 33.25 10.99
CA ALA A 48 8.55 32.48 10.56
C ALA A 48 9.28 31.81 11.75
N SER A 49 8.80 30.64 12.17
CA SER A 49 9.30 29.90 13.34
C SER A 49 10.75 29.40 13.20
N ILE A 50 11.13 28.87 12.04
CA ILE A 50 12.43 28.23 11.82
C ILE A 50 13.50 29.28 11.50
N GLY A 51 14.63 29.22 12.21
CA GLY A 51 15.82 30.03 11.98
C GLY A 51 16.97 29.23 11.36
N CYS A 52 17.94 29.91 10.76
CA CYS A 52 19.18 29.28 10.34
C CYS A 52 20.19 29.19 11.51
N VAL A 53 20.72 28.00 11.78
CA VAL A 53 21.66 27.71 12.89
C VAL A 53 23.07 28.33 12.70
N ALA A 54 23.39 28.85 11.51
CA ALA A 54 24.71 29.44 11.25
C ALA A 54 24.91 30.73 12.09
N PRO A 55 25.97 30.88 12.92
CA PRO A 55 26.02 31.88 14.00
C PRO A 55 25.84 33.36 13.63
N LYS A 56 26.07 33.75 12.37
CA LYS A 56 25.87 35.13 11.87
C LYS A 56 24.59 35.30 11.03
N CYS A 57 23.82 34.24 10.83
CA CYS A 57 22.69 34.22 9.90
C CYS A 57 21.35 34.55 10.57
N LYS A 58 20.94 35.82 10.52
CA LYS A 58 19.64 36.28 11.06
C LYS A 58 18.43 35.91 10.17
N ARG A 59 18.50 34.82 9.38
CA ARG A 59 17.42 34.40 8.48
C ARG A 59 16.44 33.47 9.19
N SER A 60 15.15 33.79 9.07
CA SER A 60 14.04 32.93 9.47
C SER A 60 13.08 32.68 8.30
N TYR A 61 12.38 31.55 8.31
CA TYR A 61 11.46 31.13 7.26
C TYR A 61 10.38 30.20 7.82
N HIS A 62 9.22 30.16 7.15
CA HIS A 62 8.25 29.08 7.36
C HIS A 62 8.82 27.77 6.81
N PHE A 63 8.42 26.63 7.39
CA PHE A 63 8.87 25.32 6.91
C PHE A 63 8.60 25.09 5.41
N PRO A 64 7.38 25.32 4.86
CA PRO A 64 7.12 25.11 3.43
C PRO A 64 7.96 26.03 2.52
N CYS A 65 8.13 27.30 2.90
CA CYS A 65 9.00 28.21 2.15
C CYS A 65 10.46 27.74 2.17
N GLY A 66 10.94 27.23 3.31
CA GLY A 66 12.29 26.67 3.40
C GLY A 66 12.47 25.44 2.51
N VAL A 67 11.51 24.52 2.48
CA VAL A 67 11.52 23.38 1.56
C VAL A 67 11.55 23.85 0.09
N GLN A 68 10.67 24.78 -0.29
CA GLN A 68 10.64 25.39 -1.63
C GLN A 68 11.96 26.07 -2.02
N LYS A 69 12.71 26.60 -1.05
CA LYS A 69 14.01 27.24 -1.26
C LYS A 69 15.20 26.31 -0.97
N GLU A 70 14.99 25.00 -0.96
CA GLU A 70 16.02 23.98 -0.75
C GLU A 70 16.83 24.14 0.56
N CYS A 71 16.20 24.66 1.62
CA CYS A 71 16.77 24.62 2.97
C CYS A 71 16.94 23.16 3.43
N ILE A 72 17.94 22.91 4.26
CA ILE A 72 18.15 21.59 4.88
C ILE A 72 17.73 21.66 6.35
N PHE A 73 16.88 20.71 6.74
CA PHE A 73 16.40 20.52 8.10
C PHE A 73 16.94 19.16 8.58
N GLN A 74 17.70 19.15 9.67
CA GLN A 74 18.23 17.92 10.26
C GLN A 74 17.25 17.42 11.32
N PHE A 75 16.75 16.20 11.19
CA PHE A 75 15.76 15.60 12.10
C PHE A 75 16.46 14.80 13.22
N MET A 76 17.51 15.38 13.78
CA MET A 76 18.42 14.79 14.77
C MET A 76 18.94 15.88 15.70
N GLU A 77 19.31 15.53 16.93
CA GLU A 77 19.87 16.46 17.92
C GLU A 77 18.98 17.71 18.07
N ASP A 78 19.56 18.92 17.99
CA ASP A 78 18.86 20.21 18.18
C ASP A 78 17.97 20.65 16.98
N PHE A 79 17.48 19.71 16.17
CA PHE A 79 16.66 19.95 14.96
C PHE A 79 17.24 21.02 14.00
N ARG A 80 18.57 20.94 13.81
CA ARG A 80 19.38 22.00 13.20
C ARG A 80 18.94 22.32 11.76
N SER A 81 18.60 23.58 11.54
CA SER A 81 18.03 24.07 10.28
C SER A 81 18.96 25.06 9.57
N TYR A 82 19.11 24.92 8.25
CA TYR A 82 20.09 25.64 7.44
C TYR A 82 19.43 26.28 6.22
N CYS A 83 19.61 27.60 6.05
CA CYS A 83 19.10 28.30 4.87
C CYS A 83 19.89 27.92 3.60
N TRP A 84 19.34 28.25 2.44
CA TRP A 84 19.88 27.92 1.11
C TRP A 84 21.37 28.25 0.89
N GLU A 85 21.93 29.27 1.55
CA GLU A 85 23.35 29.65 1.51
C GLU A 85 24.24 28.92 2.53
N HIS A 86 23.67 28.42 3.64
CA HIS A 86 24.42 27.76 4.72
C HIS A 86 24.15 26.25 4.79
N LYS A 87 23.39 25.69 3.84
CA LYS A 87 23.05 24.27 3.80
C LYS A 87 24.31 23.40 3.64
N PRO A 88 24.43 22.28 4.38
CA PRO A 88 25.54 21.37 4.19
C PRO A 88 25.57 20.83 2.75
N VAL A 89 26.77 20.69 2.20
CA VAL A 89 27.03 20.13 0.87
C VAL A 89 27.93 18.90 0.97
N GLN A 90 27.90 18.05 -0.05
CA GLN A 90 28.78 16.88 -0.16
C GLN A 90 30.03 17.23 -0.97
N LYS A 91 31.19 16.74 -0.54
CA LYS A 91 32.47 16.94 -1.25
C LYS A 91 32.61 15.89 -2.35
N PHE A 92 32.92 16.32 -3.57
CA PHE A 92 33.15 15.45 -4.73
C PHE A 92 34.23 16.03 -5.66
N SER A 93 34.76 15.20 -6.56
CA SER A 93 35.79 15.60 -7.53
C SER A 93 35.21 15.75 -8.94
N VAL A 94 35.31 16.96 -9.50
CA VAL A 94 34.77 17.34 -10.83
C VAL A 94 35.35 16.52 -12.00
N LYS A 95 36.47 15.80 -11.80
CA LYS A 95 37.02 14.88 -12.81
C LYS A 95 36.18 13.61 -13.06
N GLU A 96 35.14 13.35 -12.26
CA GLU A 96 34.23 12.20 -12.42
C GLU A 96 32.96 12.52 -13.24
N SER A 97 32.65 13.79 -13.53
CA SER A 97 31.28 14.20 -13.89
C SER A 97 31.08 14.54 -15.39
N ARG A 98 30.69 13.54 -16.20
CA ARG A 98 29.88 13.71 -17.44
C ARG A 98 28.89 12.58 -17.75
N GLU A 99 28.89 11.48 -16.98
CA GLU A 99 28.01 10.33 -17.21
C GLU A 99 26.82 10.34 -16.24
N SER A 100 25.62 10.01 -16.71
CA SER A 100 24.50 9.66 -15.83
C SER A 100 24.74 8.29 -15.19
N SER A 101 24.32 8.13 -13.94
CA SER A 101 24.38 6.86 -13.21
C SER A 101 22.97 6.32 -12.94
N GLN A 102 22.84 5.10 -12.42
CA GLN A 102 21.54 4.53 -12.08
C GLN A 102 21.28 4.64 -10.58
N CYS A 103 20.16 5.25 -10.19
CA CYS A 103 19.74 5.29 -8.80
C CYS A 103 19.35 3.87 -8.36
N THR A 104 20.11 3.25 -7.45
CA THR A 104 19.89 1.85 -7.04
C THR A 104 18.66 1.62 -6.15
N ILE A 105 17.80 2.62 -5.98
CA ILE A 105 16.50 2.52 -5.29
C ILE A 105 15.33 2.46 -6.29
N CYS A 106 15.29 3.36 -7.28
CA CYS A 106 14.22 3.37 -8.30
C CYS A 106 14.63 2.72 -9.64
N LEU A 107 15.92 2.45 -9.85
CA LEU A 107 16.52 1.93 -11.10
C LEU A 107 16.42 2.87 -12.31
N ASP A 108 16.19 4.16 -12.08
CA ASP A 108 16.12 5.19 -13.10
C ASP A 108 17.42 6.04 -13.11
N LEU A 109 17.61 6.90 -14.12
CA LEU A 109 18.82 7.71 -14.27
C LEU A 109 18.91 8.80 -13.19
N VAL A 110 20.13 9.04 -12.68
CA VAL A 110 20.46 10.11 -11.74
C VAL A 110 21.79 10.76 -12.12
N GLU A 111 21.83 12.09 -12.07
CA GLU A 111 23.04 12.88 -12.37
C GLU A 111 24.15 12.62 -11.36
N GLN A 112 25.41 12.70 -11.79
CA GLN A 112 26.57 12.59 -10.90
C GLN A 112 27.01 13.96 -10.35
N LEU A 113 26.03 14.72 -9.84
CA LEU A 113 26.18 16.07 -9.30
C LEU A 113 25.44 16.17 -7.95
N PRO A 114 26.10 16.63 -6.85
CA PRO A 114 25.44 16.73 -5.54
C PRO A 114 24.61 18.02 -5.46
N LEU A 115 23.39 17.95 -5.96
CA LEU A 115 22.36 18.99 -5.89
C LEU A 115 21.55 18.86 -4.58
N TYR A 116 20.49 19.68 -4.40
CA TYR A 116 19.53 19.40 -3.33
C TYR A 116 18.76 18.09 -3.61
N SER A 117 18.35 17.88 -4.86
CA SER A 117 17.60 16.72 -5.34
C SER A 117 18.42 15.42 -5.44
N VAL A 118 19.75 15.49 -5.38
CA VAL A 118 20.65 14.35 -5.67
C VAL A 118 21.76 14.22 -4.62
N LEU A 119 21.92 13.03 -4.06
CA LEU A 119 22.90 12.74 -3.00
C LEU A 119 23.81 11.55 -3.37
N LYS A 120 25.11 11.70 -3.08
CA LYS A 120 26.15 10.67 -3.23
C LYS A 120 26.27 9.82 -1.98
N SER A 121 26.55 8.53 -2.14
CA SER A 121 26.87 7.63 -1.03
C SER A 121 28.20 8.01 -0.36
N PRO A 122 28.25 8.16 0.98
CA PRO A 122 29.52 8.36 1.73
C PRO A 122 30.38 7.09 1.81
N CYS A 123 29.93 5.96 1.22
CA CYS A 123 30.57 4.66 1.36
C CYS A 123 30.72 3.88 0.04
N CYS A 124 30.25 4.40 -1.10
CA CYS A 124 30.41 3.80 -2.42
C CYS A 124 30.66 4.89 -3.46
N LYS A 125 31.79 4.83 -4.19
CA LYS A 125 32.23 5.92 -5.09
C LYS A 125 31.22 6.29 -6.18
N ASN A 126 30.56 5.29 -6.79
CA ASN A 126 29.72 5.49 -7.97
C ASN A 126 28.21 5.33 -7.64
N ALA A 127 27.82 5.40 -6.37
CA ALA A 127 26.43 5.25 -5.94
C ALA A 127 25.81 6.62 -5.64
N TRP A 128 24.83 6.99 -6.45
CA TRP A 128 24.07 8.24 -6.37
C TRP A 128 22.57 7.95 -6.26
N PHE A 129 21.81 8.88 -5.69
CA PHE A 129 20.40 8.70 -5.41
C PHE A 129 19.62 10.00 -5.49
N HIS A 130 18.36 9.92 -5.90
CA HIS A 130 17.40 11.01 -5.68
C HIS A 130 17.11 11.16 -4.18
N ARG A 131 17.04 12.41 -3.69
CA ARG A 131 16.63 12.74 -2.31
C ARG A 131 15.32 12.08 -1.95
N GLU A 132 14.36 12.08 -2.86
CA GLU A 132 13.03 11.50 -2.67
C GLU A 132 13.08 9.98 -2.50
N CYS A 133 13.90 9.28 -3.31
CA CYS A 133 14.11 7.84 -3.17
C CYS A 133 14.75 7.49 -1.82
N LEU A 134 15.73 8.26 -1.36
CA LEU A 134 16.32 8.10 -0.02
C LEU A 134 15.33 8.38 1.08
N GLN A 135 14.51 9.43 0.93
CA GLN A 135 13.49 9.80 1.92
C GLN A 135 12.38 8.75 2.01
N TYR A 136 11.94 8.18 0.88
CA TYR A 136 11.01 7.05 0.84
C TYR A 136 11.62 5.80 1.47
N GLN A 137 12.86 5.44 1.10
CA GLN A 137 13.55 4.27 1.67
C GLN A 137 13.73 4.41 3.19
N ALA A 138 14.04 5.61 3.70
CA ALA A 138 14.13 5.87 5.14
C ALA A 138 12.76 5.74 5.84
N LEU A 139 11.68 6.28 5.25
CA LEU A 139 10.32 6.17 5.79
C LEU A 139 9.76 4.74 5.76
N SER A 140 10.19 3.89 4.82
CA SER A 140 9.83 2.48 4.79
C SER A 140 10.67 1.65 5.77
N ALA A 141 12.01 1.78 5.72
CA ALA A 141 12.93 0.90 6.44
C ALA A 141 13.22 1.27 7.91
N GLY A 142 12.88 2.51 8.32
CA GLY A 142 13.14 3.01 9.67
C GLY A 142 14.63 3.09 10.04
N VAL A 143 14.91 3.53 11.26
CA VAL A 143 16.28 3.63 11.79
C VAL A 143 16.99 2.28 11.87
N PHE A 144 16.27 1.17 11.97
CA PHE A 144 16.86 -0.16 12.08
C PHE A 144 17.43 -0.65 10.75
N PHE A 145 16.70 -0.54 9.64
CA PHE A 145 17.07 -1.16 8.37
C PHE A 145 17.48 -0.18 7.25
N PHE A 146 17.35 1.13 7.41
CA PHE A 146 17.83 2.09 6.41
C PHE A 146 19.38 2.11 6.33
N ARG A 147 19.92 1.62 5.21
CA ARG A 147 21.36 1.40 4.97
C ARG A 147 21.69 1.47 3.48
N CYS A 148 22.96 1.63 3.13
CA CYS A 148 23.36 1.75 1.73
C CYS A 148 23.01 0.47 0.94
N THR A 149 22.17 0.61 -0.09
CA THR A 149 21.73 -0.48 -0.98
C THR A 149 22.88 -1.24 -1.65
N VAL A 150 24.03 -0.60 -1.85
CA VAL A 150 25.17 -1.15 -2.62
C VAL A 150 26.16 -1.94 -1.75
N CYS A 151 26.37 -1.54 -0.48
CA CYS A 151 27.38 -2.17 0.39
C CYS A 151 26.88 -2.52 1.79
N ASN A 152 25.57 -2.40 2.05
CA ASN A 152 24.93 -2.66 3.35
C ASN A 152 25.45 -1.81 4.53
N ASN A 153 26.31 -0.82 4.30
CA ASN A 153 26.83 0.03 5.38
C ASN A 153 25.71 0.91 5.95
N LYS A 154 25.42 0.72 7.24
CA LYS A 154 24.47 1.53 8.01
C LYS A 154 25.11 2.84 8.49
N ASN A 155 26.12 2.74 9.35
CA ASN A 155 26.60 3.85 10.18
C ASN A 155 27.11 5.07 9.39
N LYS A 156 27.90 4.87 8.31
CA LYS A 156 28.36 5.99 7.47
C LYS A 156 27.21 6.58 6.65
N PHE A 157 26.34 5.72 6.14
CA PHE A 157 25.21 6.10 5.29
C PHE A 157 24.19 6.94 6.06
N GLN A 158 23.66 6.42 7.18
CA GLN A 158 22.68 7.13 8.01
C GLN A 158 23.21 8.49 8.47
N LYS A 159 24.46 8.57 8.96
CA LYS A 159 25.06 9.83 9.42
C LYS A 159 25.12 10.91 8.34
N GLU A 160 25.46 10.55 7.10
CA GLU A 160 25.48 11.52 5.99
C GLU A 160 24.05 11.86 5.52
N MET A 161 23.15 10.89 5.45
CA MET A 161 21.77 11.13 5.02
C MET A 161 21.03 12.06 6.00
N LEU A 162 21.16 11.85 7.32
CA LEU A 162 20.66 12.75 8.35
C LEU A 162 21.29 14.15 8.23
N ARG A 163 22.63 14.23 8.08
CA ARG A 163 23.35 15.48 7.86
C ARG A 163 22.83 16.26 6.63
N MET A 164 22.45 15.56 5.57
CA MET A 164 21.88 16.14 4.35
C MET A 164 20.36 16.35 4.43
N GLY A 165 19.72 16.11 5.58
CA GLY A 165 18.31 16.37 5.84
C GLY A 165 17.34 15.32 5.29
N ILE A 166 17.74 14.05 5.26
CA ILE A 166 16.80 12.92 5.13
C ILE A 166 16.27 12.60 6.53
N HIS A 167 14.95 12.63 6.71
CA HIS A 167 14.29 12.17 7.94
C HIS A 167 14.33 10.64 7.99
N ILE A 168 14.91 10.07 9.05
CA ILE A 168 14.86 8.64 9.33
C ILE A 168 14.04 8.45 10.62
N PRO A 169 12.83 7.87 10.56
CA PRO A 169 12.01 7.68 11.75
C PRO A 169 12.48 6.49 12.59
N GLU A 170 12.37 6.63 13.90
CA GLU A 170 12.55 5.55 14.87
C GLU A 170 11.25 4.73 14.91
N LYS A 171 11.26 3.61 14.19
CA LYS A 171 10.20 2.60 14.11
C LYS A 171 10.72 1.35 13.41
N ASP A 172 9.96 0.27 13.49
CA ASP A 172 10.15 -0.95 12.71
C ASP A 172 9.93 -0.69 11.20
N ALA A 173 10.43 -1.60 10.36
CA ALA A 173 10.26 -1.47 8.93
C ALA A 173 8.81 -1.77 8.52
N SER A 174 8.33 -1.12 7.46
CA SER A 174 6.93 -1.29 7.02
C SER A 174 6.57 -2.74 6.67
N TRP A 175 7.55 -3.53 6.19
CA TRP A 175 7.40 -4.94 5.84
C TRP A 175 7.48 -5.90 7.04
N GLU A 176 7.76 -5.41 8.25
CA GLU A 176 7.68 -6.20 9.49
C GLU A 176 6.30 -6.12 10.14
N LEU A 177 5.48 -5.15 9.68
CA LEU A 177 4.11 -4.89 10.12
C LEU A 177 3.06 -5.32 9.07
N GLU A 178 3.49 -5.84 7.92
CA GLU A 178 2.62 -6.42 6.90
C GLU A 178 2.49 -7.93 7.16
N GLU A 179 1.26 -8.41 7.43
CA GLU A 179 0.99 -9.84 7.54
C GLU A 179 1.44 -10.57 6.27
N ASN A 180 2.02 -11.76 6.44
CA ASN A 180 2.50 -12.61 5.35
C ASN A 180 3.60 -11.99 4.45
N ALA A 181 4.27 -10.90 4.86
CA ALA A 181 5.38 -10.29 4.10
C ALA A 181 6.55 -11.22 3.76
N TYR A 182 6.64 -12.39 4.40
CA TYR A 182 7.63 -13.44 4.13
C TYR A 182 7.05 -14.70 3.47
N GLN A 183 5.74 -14.75 3.16
CA GLN A 183 5.10 -15.94 2.59
C GLN A 183 5.61 -16.26 1.17
N ASP A 184 5.94 -15.23 0.38
CA ASP A 184 6.60 -15.40 -0.92
C ASP A 184 8.03 -15.99 -0.79
N LEU A 185 8.70 -15.80 0.35
CA LEU A 185 10.00 -16.45 0.62
C LEU A 185 9.86 -17.94 0.98
N LEU A 186 8.65 -18.38 1.36
CA LEU A 186 8.32 -19.79 1.59
C LEU A 186 7.98 -20.51 0.27
N GLN A 187 7.58 -19.79 -0.78
CA GLN A 187 7.38 -20.38 -2.11
C GLN A 187 8.72 -20.81 -2.73
N CYS A 188 9.06 -22.10 -2.57
CA CYS A 188 10.18 -22.69 -3.27
C CYS A 188 9.89 -22.77 -4.78
N TYR A 189 10.76 -22.16 -5.58
CA TYR A 189 10.71 -22.17 -7.05
C TYR A 189 10.67 -23.60 -7.61
N GLN A 190 9.57 -23.96 -8.27
CA GLN A 190 9.24 -25.31 -8.74
C GLN A 190 9.00 -25.34 -10.26
N HIS A 191 9.92 -24.78 -11.05
CA HIS A 191 9.89 -24.87 -12.52
C HIS A 191 11.19 -25.48 -13.08
N CYS A 192 11.08 -26.20 -14.18
CA CYS A 192 12.21 -26.81 -14.89
C CYS A 192 12.63 -25.94 -16.11
N ASP A 193 13.66 -25.11 -15.92
CA ASP A 193 14.21 -24.17 -16.91
C ASP A 193 15.03 -24.82 -18.03
N VAL A 194 15.28 -26.14 -17.98
CA VAL A 194 16.12 -26.79 -18.99
C VAL A 194 15.44 -26.74 -20.35
N ARG A 195 16.18 -26.29 -21.38
CA ARG A 195 15.68 -26.07 -22.76
C ARG A 195 14.77 -27.21 -23.24
N ARG A 196 15.19 -28.46 -23.06
CA ARG A 196 14.37 -29.67 -23.28
C ARG A 196 14.03 -30.31 -21.94
N CYS A 197 12.78 -30.18 -21.51
CA CYS A 197 12.24 -30.93 -20.37
C CYS A 197 11.86 -32.35 -20.81
N LEU A 198 12.11 -33.36 -19.98
CA LEU A 198 11.75 -34.77 -20.20
C LEU A 198 10.49 -35.20 -19.43
N CYS A 199 9.97 -34.36 -18.53
CA CYS A 199 8.80 -34.71 -17.72
C CYS A 199 7.50 -34.58 -18.52
N LYS A 200 6.83 -35.72 -18.75
CA LYS A 200 5.54 -35.79 -19.45
C LYS A 200 4.38 -35.15 -18.67
N LYS A 201 4.53 -34.88 -17.37
CA LYS A 201 3.53 -34.21 -16.52
C LYS A 201 3.66 -32.67 -16.52
N GLY A 202 4.62 -32.09 -17.26
CA GLY A 202 4.86 -30.64 -17.34
C GLY A 202 6.20 -30.20 -16.75
N ARG A 203 6.51 -28.90 -16.88
CA ARG A 203 7.75 -28.32 -16.31
C ARG A 203 7.65 -28.04 -14.82
N ASP A 204 6.44 -27.83 -14.35
CA ASP A 204 6.06 -27.42 -12.99
C ASP A 204 5.71 -28.62 -12.09
N TYR A 205 5.68 -29.83 -12.67
CA TYR A 205 5.47 -31.06 -11.90
C TYR A 205 6.69 -31.32 -11.03
N ASN A 206 6.51 -31.23 -9.71
CA ASN A 206 7.52 -31.54 -8.70
C ASN A 206 7.06 -32.75 -7.88
N GLU A 207 7.94 -33.75 -7.72
CA GLU A 207 7.68 -34.97 -6.97
C GLU A 207 8.90 -35.24 -6.09
N PRO A 208 8.80 -35.13 -4.75
CA PRO A 208 9.92 -35.39 -3.85
C PRO A 208 10.47 -36.82 -3.96
N ASP A 209 11.74 -37.00 -3.63
CA ASP A 209 12.45 -38.30 -3.62
C ASP A 209 12.41 -39.03 -4.99
N SER A 210 12.19 -38.27 -6.07
CA SER A 210 11.98 -38.78 -7.42
C SER A 210 12.90 -38.14 -8.45
N LYS A 211 13.04 -38.80 -9.60
CA LYS A 211 13.69 -38.24 -10.79
C LYS A 211 12.99 -36.98 -11.33
N TRP A 212 11.76 -36.70 -10.87
CA TRP A 212 11.00 -35.49 -11.15
C TRP A 212 11.01 -34.46 -10.00
N GLU A 213 11.90 -34.59 -9.01
CA GLU A 213 12.13 -33.52 -8.04
C GLU A 213 12.90 -32.35 -8.69
N ILE A 214 12.49 -31.11 -8.39
CA ILE A 214 13.05 -29.89 -9.00
C ILE A 214 14.20 -29.33 -8.15
N LYS A 215 15.44 -29.58 -8.57
CA LYS A 215 16.62 -29.01 -7.93
C LYS A 215 16.84 -27.56 -8.36
N ARG A 216 16.90 -26.65 -7.39
CA ARG A 216 17.22 -25.23 -7.60
C ARG A 216 18.71 -25.01 -7.88
N CYS A 217 19.03 -23.92 -8.57
CA CYS A 217 20.40 -23.48 -8.81
C CYS A 217 21.07 -23.02 -7.50
N GLN A 218 22.19 -23.65 -7.14
CA GLN A 218 22.92 -23.39 -5.90
C GLN A 218 23.39 -21.92 -5.75
N CYS A 219 23.60 -21.22 -6.87
CA CYS A 219 24.19 -19.88 -6.89
C CYS A 219 23.16 -18.74 -6.79
N CYS A 220 21.91 -18.96 -7.22
CA CYS A 220 20.88 -17.91 -7.28
C CYS A 220 19.51 -18.30 -6.70
N GLY A 221 19.19 -19.60 -6.60
CA GLY A 221 17.87 -20.10 -6.18
C GLY A 221 16.73 -19.87 -7.19
N SER A 222 16.83 -18.85 -8.04
CA SER A 222 15.78 -18.36 -8.96
C SER A 222 15.56 -19.17 -10.24
N ARG A 223 16.12 -20.39 -10.32
CA ARG A 223 15.95 -21.33 -11.44
C ARG A 223 16.04 -22.77 -10.97
N GLY A 224 15.40 -23.68 -11.69
CA GLY A 224 15.33 -25.10 -11.36
C GLY A 224 15.50 -26.05 -12.55
N THR A 225 15.71 -27.32 -12.23
CA THR A 225 15.69 -28.46 -13.16
C THR A 225 15.08 -29.66 -12.47
N HIS A 226 14.30 -30.49 -13.16
CA HIS A 226 14.12 -31.86 -12.68
C HIS A 226 15.48 -32.56 -12.61
N LEU A 227 15.67 -33.46 -11.66
CA LEU A 227 16.85 -34.33 -11.60
C LEU A 227 17.11 -35.01 -12.95
N ALA A 228 16.08 -35.65 -13.54
CA ALA A 228 16.15 -36.31 -14.85
C ALA A 228 16.37 -35.37 -16.05
N CYS A 229 16.04 -34.08 -15.94
CA CYS A 229 16.25 -33.11 -17.02
C CYS A 229 17.68 -32.54 -17.02
N SER A 230 18.49 -32.89 -16.02
CA SER A 230 19.86 -32.43 -15.85
C SER A 230 20.88 -33.51 -16.22
N SER A 231 22.17 -33.14 -16.28
CA SER A 231 23.27 -34.10 -16.39
C SER A 231 23.75 -34.64 -15.04
N MET A 232 23.00 -34.42 -13.94
CA MET A 232 23.33 -34.93 -12.61
C MET A 232 23.02 -36.42 -12.52
N LYS A 233 23.81 -37.14 -11.71
CA LYS A 233 23.62 -38.60 -11.49
C LYS A 233 22.89 -38.95 -10.19
N SER A 234 22.77 -38.00 -9.26
CA SER A 234 22.15 -38.19 -7.94
C SER A 234 21.76 -36.85 -7.32
N TRP A 235 20.92 -36.86 -6.28
CA TRP A 235 20.34 -35.64 -5.70
C TRP A 235 21.34 -34.81 -4.89
N GLU A 236 22.45 -35.38 -4.43
CA GLU A 236 23.47 -34.67 -3.65
C GLU A 236 24.34 -33.75 -4.52
N GLN A 237 24.31 -33.91 -5.85
CA GLN A 237 25.12 -33.11 -6.77
C GLN A 237 24.57 -31.68 -6.89
N ASN A 238 25.41 -30.67 -6.75
CA ASN A 238 24.99 -29.27 -6.90
C ASN A 238 24.64 -28.97 -8.36
N TRP A 239 23.52 -28.28 -8.57
CA TRP A 239 23.13 -27.78 -9.89
C TRP A 239 23.39 -26.28 -10.00
N GLU A 240 23.83 -25.86 -11.19
CA GLU A 240 24.05 -24.46 -11.53
C GLU A 240 23.36 -24.15 -12.87
N CYS A 241 22.62 -23.05 -12.97
CA CYS A 241 22.04 -22.62 -14.24
C CYS A 241 23.14 -22.10 -15.20
N VAL A 242 22.79 -21.96 -16.48
CA VAL A 242 23.75 -21.56 -17.53
C VAL A 242 24.29 -20.15 -17.28
N GLU A 243 23.45 -19.25 -16.79
CA GLU A 243 23.82 -17.87 -16.47
C GLU A 243 24.86 -17.83 -15.34
N CYS A 244 24.60 -18.53 -14.22
CA CYS A 244 25.55 -18.60 -13.10
C CYS A 244 26.88 -19.22 -13.52
N ARG A 245 26.87 -20.34 -14.26
CA ARG A 245 28.11 -20.92 -14.83
C ARG A 245 28.86 -19.92 -15.70
N SER A 246 28.16 -19.13 -16.52
CA SER A 246 28.78 -18.11 -17.36
C SER A 246 29.37 -16.93 -16.57
N ILE A 247 28.79 -16.58 -15.42
CA ILE A 247 29.30 -15.55 -14.49
C ILE A 247 30.60 -16.03 -13.84
N PHE A 248 30.64 -17.28 -13.36
CA PHE A 248 31.86 -17.85 -12.78
C PHE A 248 32.96 -18.10 -13.83
N ALA A 249 32.61 -18.58 -15.04
CA ALA A 249 33.56 -18.71 -16.14
C ALA A 249 34.18 -17.36 -16.56
N LYS A 250 33.40 -16.27 -16.56
CA LYS A 250 33.90 -14.91 -16.88
C LYS A 250 34.71 -14.26 -15.76
N SER A 251 34.73 -14.81 -14.54
CA SER A 251 35.44 -14.23 -13.39
C SER A 251 36.75 -14.95 -13.00
N GLY A 252 37.21 -15.89 -13.84
CA GLY A 252 38.59 -16.42 -13.85
C GLY A 252 39.01 -17.34 -12.70
N ASN A 253 38.25 -17.42 -11.61
CA ASN A 253 38.64 -18.14 -10.39
C ASN A 253 38.23 -19.62 -10.39
N TYR A 254 38.97 -20.45 -11.14
CA TYR A 254 38.74 -21.90 -11.21
C TYR A 254 39.44 -22.67 -10.07
N SER A 255 38.96 -22.52 -8.83
CA SER A 255 39.43 -23.36 -7.71
C SER A 255 38.67 -24.69 -7.66
N LYS A 256 39.35 -25.81 -7.93
CA LYS A 256 38.78 -27.17 -7.76
C LYS A 256 38.44 -27.42 -6.28
N GLN A 257 37.17 -27.36 -5.90
CA GLN A 257 36.78 -27.90 -4.59
C GLN A 257 36.96 -29.42 -4.59
N GLN A 258 37.78 -29.90 -3.66
CA GLN A 258 38.06 -31.33 -3.47
C GLN A 258 36.79 -32.05 -2.98
N LYS A 259 36.62 -33.31 -3.40
CA LYS A 259 35.82 -34.25 -2.60
C LYS A 259 36.44 -34.31 -1.19
N ARG A 260 35.66 -34.02 -0.15
CA ARG A 260 35.92 -34.57 1.19
C ARG A 260 34.95 -35.73 1.41
N SER A 261 35.53 -36.90 1.63
CA SER A 261 34.81 -38.12 1.99
C SER A 261 34.32 -38.06 3.44
N LEU A 262 33.29 -38.84 3.73
CA LEU A 262 32.90 -39.17 5.10
C LEU A 262 34.05 -39.91 5.82
N ALA A 263 34.20 -39.63 7.12
CA ALA A 263 35.02 -40.39 8.06
C ALA A 263 34.24 -40.51 9.38
N ALA A 264 34.52 -41.56 10.16
CA ALA A 264 33.61 -42.04 11.19
C ALA A 264 33.84 -41.45 12.61
N SER A 265 32.93 -41.81 13.51
CA SER A 265 32.94 -41.52 14.95
C SER A 265 34.11 -42.16 15.69
N GLU A 266 34.69 -41.45 16.67
CA GLU A 266 35.15 -42.10 17.93
C GLU A 266 35.14 -41.12 19.13
N LYS A 267 35.57 -41.57 20.32
CA LYS A 267 35.01 -41.12 21.63
C LYS A 267 36.01 -40.54 22.66
N THR A 268 35.43 -39.77 23.59
CA THR A 268 35.74 -39.66 25.06
C THR A 268 37.03 -39.01 25.59
N ASP A 269 36.85 -38.41 26.77
CA ASP A 269 37.80 -38.01 27.85
C ASP A 269 38.89 -36.94 27.56
N GLY A 270 39.29 -36.10 28.53
CA GLY A 270 38.74 -35.83 29.87
C GLY A 270 39.73 -35.12 30.82
N THR A 271 39.27 -34.23 31.70
CA THR A 271 40.05 -33.46 32.75
C THR A 271 41.14 -32.51 32.19
N THR A 272 41.53 -31.34 32.73
CA THR A 272 41.11 -30.40 33.82
C THR A 272 41.47 -28.96 33.31
N CYS A 273 41.49 -27.79 33.98
CA CYS A 273 41.35 -27.21 35.34
C CYS A 273 40.71 -25.79 35.18
N LEU A 274 40.09 -25.12 36.17
CA LEU A 274 40.63 -24.34 37.32
C LEU A 274 41.75 -23.35 36.96
N LEU A 275 41.73 -22.05 37.30
CA LEU A 275 40.75 -21.08 37.87
C LEU A 275 41.11 -19.68 37.26
N GLU A 276 40.34 -18.58 37.29
CA GLU A 276 39.65 -17.90 38.41
C GLU A 276 38.27 -17.32 38.03
N GLU A 277 37.46 -16.91 39.02
CA GLU A 277 36.14 -16.28 38.82
C GLU A 277 36.20 -14.75 38.63
N PRO A 278 35.29 -14.16 37.82
CA PRO A 278 34.63 -12.91 38.15
C PRO A 278 33.39 -13.17 39.02
N SER A 279 33.41 -12.76 40.28
CA SER A 279 32.24 -12.80 41.18
C SER A 279 31.70 -11.40 41.48
N PRO A 280 30.40 -11.23 41.85
CA PRO A 280 29.30 -12.20 41.81
C PRO A 280 27.98 -11.74 41.15
N LYS A 281 27.34 -12.69 40.46
CA LYS A 281 25.90 -13.07 40.41
C LYS A 281 24.86 -12.03 40.94
N CYS A 282 23.81 -11.63 40.22
CA CYS A 282 22.67 -12.41 39.66
C CYS A 282 21.87 -13.21 40.72
N PRO A 283 20.53 -13.11 40.73
CA PRO A 283 19.70 -14.22 40.20
C PRO A 283 18.37 -13.75 39.53
N ARG A 284 17.59 -14.53 38.75
CA ARG A 284 17.71 -15.82 38.02
C ARG A 284 16.57 -15.82 36.95
N GLN A 285 16.75 -16.28 35.69
CA GLN A 285 16.66 -17.67 35.18
C GLN A 285 15.32 -18.38 35.49
N SER A 286 14.69 -19.16 34.61
CA SER A 286 14.93 -19.56 33.18
C SER A 286 13.65 -20.29 32.65
N SER A 287 13.52 -20.95 31.49
CA SER A 287 14.47 -21.48 30.49
C SER A 287 13.84 -21.68 29.09
N GLY A 288 14.68 -21.86 28.07
CA GLY A 288 14.30 -22.18 26.68
C GLY A 288 15.49 -21.98 25.74
N SER A 289 15.90 -22.99 24.97
CA SER A 289 17.18 -23.03 24.23
C SER A 289 17.07 -22.69 22.73
N PRO A 290 18.14 -22.23 22.07
CA PRO A 290 18.07 -21.65 20.72
C PRO A 290 18.39 -22.63 19.57
N HIS A 291 17.85 -22.35 18.39
CA HIS A 291 18.37 -22.85 17.10
C HIS A 291 19.18 -21.75 16.39
N SER A 292 20.34 -22.11 15.84
CA SER A 292 21.24 -21.19 15.14
C SER A 292 20.99 -21.19 13.62
N PHE A 293 20.72 -20.01 13.05
CA PHE A 293 20.63 -19.79 11.60
C PHE A 293 21.64 -18.73 11.13
N LEU A 294 22.61 -19.15 10.31
CA LEU A 294 23.59 -18.26 9.68
C LEU A 294 23.01 -17.63 8.41
N LEU A 295 22.37 -16.47 8.55
CA LEU A 295 21.83 -15.69 7.44
C LEU A 295 22.94 -15.04 6.58
N GLN A 296 23.43 -15.76 5.57
CA GLN A 296 24.25 -15.17 4.51
C GLN A 296 23.38 -14.35 3.55
N SER A 297 23.84 -13.13 3.22
CA SER A 297 23.08 -12.19 2.38
C SER A 297 23.19 -12.51 0.88
N PRO A 298 22.08 -12.48 0.11
CA PRO A 298 22.15 -12.58 -1.35
C PRO A 298 22.94 -11.42 -1.97
N LYS A 299 23.92 -11.74 -2.82
CA LYS A 299 24.67 -10.75 -3.61
C LYS A 299 23.93 -10.49 -4.92
N ILE A 300 23.42 -9.27 -5.11
CA ILE A 300 22.90 -8.85 -6.42
C ILE A 300 24.10 -8.60 -7.35
N MET A 301 24.12 -9.27 -8.50
CA MET A 301 25.06 -8.98 -9.60
C MET A 301 24.30 -8.47 -10.82
N CYS A 302 24.66 -7.29 -11.30
CA CYS A 302 24.21 -6.78 -12.59
C CYS A 302 24.96 -7.50 -13.72
N GLN A 303 24.31 -7.68 -14.87
CA GLN A 303 24.99 -7.86 -16.16
C GLN A 303 24.36 -6.94 -17.21
N SER A 304 25.13 -5.94 -17.64
CA SER A 304 24.96 -5.25 -18.91
C SER A 304 25.63 -6.06 -20.03
N ASN A 305 25.06 -6.02 -21.23
CA ASN A 305 25.76 -6.33 -22.48
C ASN A 305 25.12 -5.52 -23.64
N LEU A 306 25.91 -4.68 -24.29
CA LEU A 306 25.60 -4.02 -25.57
C LEU A 306 26.89 -4.03 -26.40
N THR A 307 26.77 -4.32 -27.70
CA THR A 307 27.89 -4.40 -28.67
C THR A 307 27.33 -4.17 -30.10
N PRO A 308 28.11 -3.64 -31.06
CA PRO A 308 27.77 -2.30 -31.53
C PRO A 308 27.83 -2.00 -33.05
N CYS A 309 27.13 -0.92 -33.42
CA CYS A 309 27.47 0.14 -34.40
C CYS A 309 27.75 -0.18 -35.89
N SER A 310 27.08 0.59 -36.75
CA SER A 310 27.64 1.15 -38.00
C SER A 310 27.31 2.67 -38.08
N ARG A 311 27.93 3.42 -39.00
CA ARG A 311 28.01 4.91 -39.00
C ARG A 311 27.32 5.57 -40.22
N LEU A 312 27.40 6.92 -40.27
CA LEU A 312 27.23 7.85 -41.42
C LEU A 312 25.78 8.43 -41.57
N GLU A 313 25.51 9.74 -41.71
CA GLU A 313 26.31 10.99 -41.71
C GLU A 313 25.60 12.18 -41.00
N LEU A 314 26.19 13.40 -41.06
CA LEU A 314 25.71 14.73 -40.64
C LEU A 314 25.60 15.62 -41.92
N PRO A 315 24.83 16.75 -41.99
CA PRO A 315 24.99 17.87 -41.04
C PRO A 315 23.77 18.82 -40.77
N SER A 316 23.94 19.62 -39.70
CA SER A 316 23.50 21.03 -39.50
C SER A 316 22.09 21.53 -39.91
N SER A 317 21.30 22.01 -38.91
CA SER A 317 21.05 23.46 -38.70
C SER A 317 20.31 23.73 -37.37
N ASN A 318 20.17 25.00 -36.97
CA ASN A 318 19.71 25.44 -35.65
C ASN A 318 18.18 25.58 -35.51
N ARG A 319 17.61 25.05 -34.41
CA ARG A 319 16.53 25.73 -33.65
C ARG A 319 16.58 25.31 -32.18
N MET A 320 16.44 26.26 -31.26
CA MET A 320 16.27 25.97 -29.83
C MET A 320 14.85 25.47 -29.56
N THR A 321 14.74 24.35 -28.85
CA THR A 321 13.52 23.93 -28.15
C THR A 321 13.94 23.36 -26.80
N MET A 322 13.38 23.84 -25.69
CA MET A 322 13.75 23.36 -24.35
C MET A 322 12.94 22.10 -24.01
N SER A 323 13.55 20.92 -24.16
CA SER A 323 12.98 19.67 -23.71
C SER A 323 13.13 19.51 -22.19
N LEU A 324 12.01 19.62 -21.47
CA LEU A 324 11.93 19.24 -20.05
C LEU A 324 12.15 17.72 -19.92
N SER A 325 12.99 17.32 -18.96
CA SER A 325 13.33 15.91 -18.71
C SER A 325 12.24 15.20 -17.90
N PRO A 326 11.88 13.93 -18.19
CA PRO A 326 10.78 13.25 -17.52
C PRO A 326 11.02 12.96 -16.03
N LEU A 327 9.96 13.08 -15.22
CA LEU A 327 9.91 12.50 -13.87
C LEU A 327 9.99 10.98 -13.95
N MET A 328 10.80 10.32 -13.12
CA MET A 328 10.74 8.87 -12.87
C MET A 328 11.09 8.54 -11.42
N SER A 329 10.13 7.95 -10.70
CA SER A 329 10.27 7.53 -9.30
C SER A 329 9.27 6.41 -8.95
N ASN A 330 9.17 5.37 -9.79
CA ASN A 330 7.94 4.58 -9.88
C ASN A 330 8.14 3.07 -10.20
N ARG A 331 8.79 2.29 -9.30
CA ARG A 331 8.98 0.82 -9.50
C ARG A 331 8.33 -0.11 -8.46
N ASN A 332 8.44 0.13 -7.16
CA ASN A 332 7.72 -0.68 -6.17
C ASN A 332 6.23 -0.26 -6.07
N TRP A 333 5.96 1.04 -6.17
CA TRP A 333 4.61 1.59 -6.29
C TRP A 333 3.90 1.08 -7.55
N SER A 334 4.60 1.03 -8.70
CA SER A 334 4.03 0.54 -9.95
C SER A 334 3.77 -0.97 -9.97
N LEU A 335 4.48 -1.81 -9.21
CA LEU A 335 4.12 -3.23 -9.09
C LEU A 335 2.78 -3.43 -8.35
N ARG A 336 2.61 -2.80 -7.18
CA ARG A 336 1.34 -2.86 -6.43
C ARG A 336 0.19 -2.22 -7.22
N LYS A 337 0.43 -1.06 -7.86
CA LYS A 337 -0.55 -0.44 -8.78
C LYS A 337 -0.86 -1.30 -10.00
N LYS A 338 0.11 -1.98 -10.61
CA LYS A 338 -0.10 -2.86 -11.78
C LYS A 338 -0.93 -4.08 -11.40
N HIS A 339 -0.67 -4.68 -10.24
CA HIS A 339 -1.48 -5.78 -9.71
C HIS A 339 -2.93 -5.33 -9.40
N LEU A 340 -3.11 -4.20 -8.70
CA LEU A 340 -4.43 -3.61 -8.45
C LEU A 340 -5.16 -3.20 -9.74
N ARG A 341 -4.46 -2.62 -10.73
CA ARG A 341 -5.02 -2.31 -12.06
C ARG A 341 -5.37 -3.59 -12.84
N GLN A 342 -4.65 -4.68 -12.65
CA GLN A 342 -4.97 -5.99 -13.24
C GLN A 342 -6.21 -6.62 -12.58
N GLN A 343 -6.27 -6.67 -11.24
CA GLN A 343 -7.44 -7.11 -10.48
C GLN A 343 -8.69 -6.29 -10.85
N ARG A 344 -8.60 -4.96 -10.93
CA ARG A 344 -9.73 -4.10 -11.35
C ARG A 344 -10.18 -4.36 -12.79
N ARG A 345 -9.26 -4.70 -13.71
CA ARG A 345 -9.62 -5.12 -15.08
C ARG A 345 -10.31 -6.47 -15.10
N GLU A 346 -9.88 -7.41 -14.27
CA GLU A 346 -10.55 -8.71 -14.10
C GLU A 346 -11.97 -8.55 -13.55
N VAL A 347 -12.15 -7.78 -12.47
CA VAL A 347 -13.47 -7.42 -11.93
C VAL A 347 -14.34 -6.72 -12.99
N SER A 348 -13.80 -5.73 -13.71
CA SER A 348 -14.55 -5.02 -14.75
C SER A 348 -15.07 -5.99 -15.83
N ASN A 349 -14.24 -6.92 -16.29
CA ASN A 349 -14.65 -7.94 -17.26
C ASN A 349 -15.75 -8.87 -16.71
N ILE A 350 -15.62 -9.33 -15.45
CA ILE A 350 -16.62 -10.19 -14.79
C ILE A 350 -17.95 -9.46 -14.58
N LEU A 351 -17.91 -8.18 -14.15
CA LEU A 351 -19.13 -7.39 -13.98
C LEU A 351 -19.76 -7.04 -15.34
N LYS A 352 -18.97 -6.83 -16.40
CA LYS A 352 -19.46 -6.67 -17.78
C LYS A 352 -20.14 -7.96 -18.29
N GLU A 353 -19.59 -9.14 -17.99
CA GLU A 353 -20.22 -10.44 -18.29
C GLU A 353 -21.58 -10.56 -17.58
N LEU A 354 -21.65 -10.28 -16.28
CA LEU A 354 -22.90 -10.32 -15.52
C LEU A 354 -23.92 -9.26 -15.99
N LYS A 355 -23.47 -8.08 -16.45
CA LYS A 355 -24.35 -7.03 -17.02
C LYS A 355 -25.09 -7.48 -18.29
N LEU A 356 -24.61 -8.50 -19.02
CA LEU A 356 -25.34 -9.05 -20.17
C LEU A 356 -26.70 -9.66 -19.82
N GLN A 357 -26.95 -9.93 -18.52
CA GLN A 357 -28.26 -10.36 -18.01
C GLN A 357 -29.28 -9.21 -17.85
N ILE A 358 -28.85 -7.95 -18.00
CA ILE A 358 -29.73 -6.79 -17.87
C ILE A 358 -30.51 -6.57 -19.17
N ASN A 359 -31.83 -6.62 -19.06
CA ASN A 359 -32.78 -6.47 -20.17
C ASN A 359 -33.23 -5.00 -20.34
N THR A 360 -33.87 -4.71 -21.48
CA THR A 360 -34.33 -3.37 -21.88
C THR A 360 -35.59 -2.86 -21.16
N LYS A 361 -36.24 -3.67 -20.33
CA LYS A 361 -37.40 -3.25 -19.53
C LYS A 361 -36.93 -2.41 -18.35
N THR A 362 -37.43 -1.19 -18.25
CA THR A 362 -37.01 -0.25 -17.20
C THR A 362 -37.88 -0.38 -15.94
N THR A 363 -37.23 -0.47 -14.77
CA THR A 363 -37.85 -0.30 -13.45
C THR A 363 -37.46 1.08 -12.90
N ARG A 364 -38.46 1.96 -12.71
CA ARG A 364 -38.28 3.32 -12.20
C ARG A 364 -38.38 3.38 -10.68
N LEU A 365 -37.32 3.81 -10.02
CA LEU A 365 -37.26 3.99 -8.55
C LEU A 365 -37.46 5.47 -8.21
N ASN A 366 -38.39 5.75 -7.28
CA ASN A 366 -38.66 7.10 -6.79
C ASN A 366 -37.94 7.30 -5.45
N ILE A 367 -36.89 8.14 -5.44
CA ILE A 367 -35.92 8.23 -4.34
C ILE A 367 -36.03 9.58 -3.63
N ASN A 368 -36.09 9.57 -2.29
CA ASN A 368 -35.92 10.78 -1.48
C ASN A 368 -34.49 10.81 -0.92
N THR A 369 -33.73 11.87 -1.21
CA THR A 369 -32.37 12.06 -0.68
C THR A 369 -32.32 12.20 0.84
N GLU A 370 -33.38 12.75 1.45
CA GLU A 370 -33.50 12.90 2.91
C GLU A 370 -33.82 11.56 3.61
N ASN A 371 -34.30 10.55 2.87
CA ASN A 371 -34.61 9.23 3.39
C ASN A 371 -34.26 8.15 2.35
N ILE A 372 -32.97 8.07 2.05
CA ILE A 372 -32.41 7.26 0.96
C ILE A 372 -32.75 5.77 1.14
N TRP A 373 -32.61 5.24 2.36
CA TRP A 373 -32.83 3.84 2.67
C TRP A 373 -34.29 3.42 2.49
N ASN A 374 -35.24 4.09 3.17
CA ASN A 374 -36.64 3.66 3.10
C ASN A 374 -37.25 3.87 1.71
N SER A 375 -36.79 4.86 0.94
CA SER A 375 -37.22 5.05 -0.45
C SER A 375 -36.60 4.01 -1.41
N ALA A 376 -35.33 3.64 -1.23
CA ALA A 376 -34.72 2.49 -1.91
C ALA A 376 -35.43 1.17 -1.58
N LEU A 377 -35.62 0.89 -0.29
CA LEU A 377 -36.27 -0.31 0.24
C LEU A 377 -37.70 -0.49 -0.31
N LYS A 378 -38.48 0.60 -0.33
CA LYS A 378 -39.81 0.63 -0.97
C LYS A 378 -39.76 0.37 -2.48
N GLY A 379 -38.65 0.70 -3.15
CA GLY A 379 -38.39 0.40 -4.56
C GLY A 379 -38.01 -1.06 -4.82
N PHE A 380 -37.03 -1.57 -4.09
CA PHE A 380 -36.50 -2.94 -4.23
C PHE A 380 -37.45 -4.04 -3.71
N ARG A 381 -38.53 -3.66 -3.00
CA ARG A 381 -39.62 -4.52 -2.53
C ARG A 381 -40.91 -4.43 -3.35
N GLN A 382 -40.92 -3.72 -4.48
CA GLN A 382 -42.11 -3.71 -5.37
C GLN A 382 -42.32 -5.09 -5.99
N ARG A 383 -43.58 -5.57 -6.08
CA ARG A 383 -43.92 -6.90 -6.63
C ARG A 383 -43.48 -7.11 -8.09
N ASN A 384 -43.22 -6.03 -8.82
CA ASN A 384 -42.75 -6.01 -10.21
C ASN A 384 -41.28 -5.60 -10.37
N PHE A 385 -40.53 -5.44 -9.26
CA PHE A 385 -39.08 -5.24 -9.29
C PHE A 385 -38.40 -6.53 -9.77
N SER A 386 -37.49 -6.41 -10.73
CA SER A 386 -36.55 -7.48 -11.08
C SER A 386 -35.14 -6.91 -11.11
N PRO A 387 -34.12 -7.57 -10.50
CA PRO A 387 -32.72 -7.16 -10.61
C PRO A 387 -32.21 -7.09 -12.05
N THR A 388 -32.81 -7.87 -12.96
CA THR A 388 -32.45 -7.93 -14.39
C THR A 388 -33.02 -6.77 -15.22
N ASN A 389 -33.90 -5.93 -14.67
CA ASN A 389 -34.45 -4.80 -15.41
C ASN A 389 -33.47 -3.61 -15.36
N ALA A 390 -33.38 -2.83 -16.42
CA ALA A 390 -32.67 -1.55 -16.40
C ALA A 390 -33.24 -0.62 -15.31
N ILE A 391 -32.40 0.08 -14.56
CA ILE A 391 -32.85 0.96 -13.47
C ILE A 391 -32.85 2.44 -13.92
N GLU A 392 -33.97 3.12 -13.68
CA GLU A 392 -34.11 4.57 -13.84
C GLU A 392 -34.39 5.20 -12.47
N ILE A 393 -33.65 6.27 -12.13
CA ILE A 393 -33.82 6.98 -10.87
C ILE A 393 -34.57 8.28 -11.08
N LYS A 394 -35.60 8.51 -10.27
CA LYS A 394 -36.29 9.80 -10.15
C LYS A 394 -36.22 10.30 -8.72
N PHE A 395 -35.49 11.39 -8.49
CA PHE A 395 -35.47 12.04 -7.18
C PHE A 395 -36.78 12.83 -6.93
N THR A 396 -37.28 12.77 -5.69
CA THR A 396 -38.58 13.37 -5.30
C THR A 396 -38.47 14.60 -4.40
N SER A 397 -37.35 14.81 -3.69
CA SER A 397 -37.05 16.04 -2.94
C SER A 397 -35.82 16.73 -3.55
N CYS A 398 -36.03 17.84 -4.26
CA CYS A 398 -34.97 18.66 -4.85
C CYS A 398 -35.37 20.14 -4.77
N LYS A 399 -35.10 20.81 -3.65
CA LYS A 399 -35.37 22.26 -3.49
C LYS A 399 -34.54 23.12 -4.46
N ASN A 400 -33.35 22.65 -4.84
CA ASN A 400 -32.52 23.24 -5.90
C ASN A 400 -32.55 22.32 -7.14
N ARG A 401 -33.06 22.81 -8.27
CA ARG A 401 -32.97 22.12 -9.56
C ARG A 401 -31.69 22.51 -10.30
N LEU A 402 -30.67 21.66 -10.28
CA LEU A 402 -29.63 21.69 -11.31
C LEU A 402 -30.25 21.12 -12.60
N LYS A 403 -30.37 21.95 -13.66
CA LYS A 403 -31.05 21.58 -14.92
C LYS A 403 -30.16 20.74 -15.85
N THR A 404 -29.48 19.72 -15.33
CA THR A 404 -28.51 18.88 -16.08
C THR A 404 -28.50 17.40 -15.68
N ASP A 405 -29.43 16.95 -14.82
CA ASP A 405 -29.51 15.54 -14.41
C ASP A 405 -29.87 14.62 -15.59
N THR A 406 -28.88 13.91 -16.13
CA THR A 406 -29.08 12.76 -17.02
C THR A 406 -29.59 11.55 -16.23
N SER A 407 -30.17 10.57 -16.93
CA SER A 407 -30.65 9.32 -16.30
C SER A 407 -29.54 8.59 -15.56
N ASP A 408 -28.35 8.52 -16.17
CA ASP A 408 -27.19 7.81 -15.62
C ASP A 408 -26.47 8.61 -14.53
N GLY A 409 -26.37 9.94 -14.63
CA GLY A 409 -25.92 10.78 -13.50
C GLY A 409 -26.82 10.62 -12.27
N SER A 410 -28.14 10.53 -12.48
CA SER A 410 -29.11 10.25 -11.41
C SER A 410 -28.90 8.85 -10.79
N LYS A 411 -28.52 7.86 -11.61
CA LYS A 411 -28.24 6.47 -11.22
C LYS A 411 -26.96 6.34 -10.39
N HIS A 412 -25.84 6.92 -10.86
CA HIS A 412 -24.58 6.92 -10.11
C HIS A 412 -24.72 7.62 -8.76
N ARG A 413 -25.38 8.79 -8.74
CA ARG A 413 -25.67 9.55 -7.51
C ARG A 413 -26.50 8.75 -6.50
N PHE A 414 -27.51 8.00 -6.96
CA PHE A 414 -28.30 7.13 -6.09
C PHE A 414 -27.45 6.05 -5.43
N PHE A 415 -26.68 5.28 -6.21
CA PHE A 415 -25.86 4.22 -5.65
C PHE A 415 -24.76 4.74 -4.72
N GLN A 416 -24.18 5.91 -4.99
CA GLN A 416 -23.23 6.56 -4.09
C GLN A 416 -23.85 6.92 -2.73
N LEU A 417 -25.05 7.53 -2.73
CA LEU A 417 -25.78 7.83 -1.48
C LEU A 417 -26.21 6.55 -0.74
N LEU A 418 -26.55 5.49 -1.48
CA LEU A 418 -26.94 4.20 -0.90
C LEU A 418 -25.77 3.46 -0.25
N MET A 419 -24.60 3.40 -0.91
CA MET A 419 -23.39 2.79 -0.33
C MET A 419 -22.90 3.58 0.90
N LEU A 420 -22.94 4.92 0.83
CA LEU A 420 -22.59 5.78 1.98
C LEU A 420 -23.56 5.59 3.16
N HIS A 421 -24.85 5.39 2.90
CA HIS A 421 -25.81 5.05 3.95
C HIS A 421 -25.52 3.68 4.56
N LEU A 422 -25.34 2.64 3.73
CA LEU A 422 -25.07 1.28 4.20
C LEU A 422 -23.82 1.21 5.08
N GLN A 423 -22.71 1.87 4.66
CA GLN A 423 -21.46 1.94 5.43
C GLN A 423 -21.63 2.52 6.84
N ASN A 424 -22.66 3.33 7.06
CA ASN A 424 -22.94 4.02 8.33
C ASN A 424 -24.29 3.57 8.95
N SER A 425 -24.87 2.46 8.48
CA SER A 425 -26.13 1.89 8.99
C SER A 425 -25.90 0.96 10.18
N SER A 426 -26.96 0.63 10.94
CA SER A 426 -26.87 -0.31 12.07
C SER A 426 -26.47 -1.73 11.66
N LEU A 427 -26.54 -2.08 10.36
CA LEU A 427 -26.21 -3.40 9.80
C LEU A 427 -24.70 -3.71 9.84
N PHE A 428 -23.85 -2.70 10.07
CA PHE A 428 -22.40 -2.81 10.01
C PHE A 428 -21.75 -2.16 11.23
N GLU A 429 -20.74 -2.83 11.79
CA GLU A 429 -19.99 -2.39 12.96
C GLU A 429 -18.48 -2.28 12.68
N GLY A 430 -17.72 -1.66 13.58
CA GLY A 430 -16.29 -1.37 13.40
C GLY A 430 -16.02 0.07 12.94
N SER A 431 -14.74 0.43 12.83
CA SER A 431 -14.29 1.81 12.61
C SER A 431 -14.14 2.17 11.13
N SER A 432 -12.94 2.04 10.59
CA SER A 432 -12.56 2.42 9.21
C SER A 432 -12.80 1.33 8.17
N VAL A 433 -12.78 0.07 8.62
CA VAL A 433 -13.30 -1.15 7.99
C VAL A 433 -14.46 -1.69 8.82
N LYS A 434 -15.35 -2.48 8.22
CA LYS A 434 -16.60 -2.95 8.83
C LYS A 434 -16.75 -4.47 8.82
N ASN A 435 -17.26 -5.01 9.92
CA ASN A 435 -17.91 -6.31 10.00
C ASN A 435 -19.44 -6.14 9.92
N LEU A 436 -20.19 -7.22 9.70
CA LEU A 436 -21.64 -7.21 9.94
C LEU A 436 -21.89 -7.12 11.45
N SER A 437 -22.97 -6.46 11.85
CA SER A 437 -23.44 -6.41 13.23
C SER A 437 -24.48 -7.51 13.52
N LEU A 438 -24.92 -7.59 14.78
CA LEU A 438 -26.13 -8.31 15.17
C LEU A 438 -27.24 -7.33 15.58
N ASP A 439 -27.93 -6.77 14.58
CA ASP A 439 -29.21 -6.08 14.77
C ASP A 439 -30.38 -7.07 14.57
N SER A 440 -31.03 -7.43 15.68
CA SER A 440 -32.15 -8.38 15.73
C SER A 440 -33.46 -7.86 15.12
N GLN A 441 -33.64 -6.54 15.00
CA GLN A 441 -34.81 -5.96 14.34
C GLN A 441 -34.59 -5.94 12.83
N ALA A 442 -33.40 -5.56 12.38
CA ALA A 442 -32.98 -5.66 10.99
C ALA A 442 -33.08 -7.11 10.44
N LEU A 443 -32.81 -8.11 11.28
CA LEU A 443 -32.96 -9.52 10.90
C LEU A 443 -34.44 -9.90 10.68
N LYS A 444 -35.33 -9.53 11.61
CA LYS A 444 -36.79 -9.73 11.48
C LYS A 444 -37.38 -9.02 10.26
N GLU A 445 -36.91 -7.82 9.98
CA GLU A 445 -37.31 -7.02 8.82
C GLU A 445 -36.59 -7.45 7.52
N ASN A 446 -35.73 -8.48 7.55
CA ASN A 446 -34.95 -8.98 6.41
C ASN A 446 -34.15 -7.88 5.69
N LEU A 447 -33.54 -6.96 6.44
CA LEU A 447 -32.77 -5.83 5.91
C LEU A 447 -31.39 -6.25 5.40
N TYR A 448 -30.78 -7.30 5.96
CA TYR A 448 -29.50 -7.84 5.50
C TYR A 448 -29.58 -8.36 4.06
N PHE A 449 -30.59 -9.18 3.75
CA PHE A 449 -30.91 -9.60 2.38
C PHE A 449 -31.11 -8.41 1.42
N GLU A 450 -31.84 -7.38 1.84
CA GLU A 450 -32.06 -6.18 1.03
C GLU A 450 -30.76 -5.41 0.78
N ALA A 451 -29.90 -5.28 1.80
CA ALA A 451 -28.58 -4.66 1.67
C ALA A 451 -27.69 -5.45 0.69
N GLY A 452 -27.62 -6.78 0.83
CA GLY A 452 -26.86 -7.64 -0.09
C GLY A 452 -27.38 -7.56 -1.54
N LYS A 453 -28.70 -7.60 -1.72
CA LYS A 453 -29.37 -7.43 -3.02
C LYS A 453 -29.09 -6.05 -3.63
N MET A 454 -29.15 -4.98 -2.83
CA MET A 454 -28.85 -3.62 -3.27
C MET A 454 -27.37 -3.44 -3.65
N ILE A 455 -26.44 -4.07 -2.92
CA ILE A 455 -25.01 -4.08 -3.23
C ILE A 455 -24.73 -4.80 -4.54
N ALA A 456 -25.29 -6.00 -4.74
CA ALA A 456 -25.16 -6.74 -6.00
C ALA A 456 -25.70 -5.94 -7.20
N VAL A 457 -26.92 -5.40 -7.09
CA VAL A 457 -27.53 -4.55 -8.12
C VAL A 457 -26.69 -3.28 -8.36
N SER A 458 -26.17 -2.65 -7.31
CA SER A 458 -25.27 -1.49 -7.43
C SER A 458 -24.05 -1.81 -8.30
N LEU A 459 -23.36 -2.93 -8.05
CA LEU A 459 -22.16 -3.31 -8.81
C LEU A 459 -22.43 -3.56 -10.30
N ILE A 460 -23.58 -4.18 -10.64
CA ILE A 460 -23.94 -4.46 -12.05
C ILE A 460 -24.46 -3.21 -12.78
N HIS A 461 -25.17 -2.32 -12.08
CA HIS A 461 -25.77 -1.11 -12.67
C HIS A 461 -24.84 0.13 -12.62
N GLY A 462 -23.53 -0.05 -12.39
CA GLY A 462 -22.54 1.04 -12.47
C GLY A 462 -22.39 1.89 -11.20
N GLY A 463 -22.83 1.40 -10.04
CA GLY A 463 -22.55 1.99 -8.74
C GLY A 463 -21.06 1.92 -8.35
N PRO A 464 -20.66 2.60 -7.26
CA PRO A 464 -19.26 2.71 -6.86
C PRO A 464 -18.74 1.43 -6.18
N SER A 465 -17.42 1.38 -6.03
CA SER A 465 -16.73 0.41 -5.16
C SER A 465 -17.16 0.60 -3.70
N LEU A 466 -17.23 -0.49 -2.92
CA LEU A 466 -17.55 -0.41 -1.49
C LEU A 466 -16.32 0.04 -0.70
N GLY A 467 -15.23 -0.73 -0.77
CA GLY A 467 -13.97 -0.43 -0.11
C GLY A 467 -14.05 -0.25 1.41
N PHE A 468 -15.01 -0.89 2.07
CA PHE A 468 -15.22 -0.75 3.52
C PHE A 468 -15.37 -2.06 4.28
N PHE A 469 -15.41 -3.23 3.62
CA PHE A 469 -15.48 -4.51 4.32
C PHE A 469 -14.14 -4.85 4.98
N SER A 470 -14.17 -5.43 6.17
CA SER A 470 -12.99 -6.11 6.74
C SER A 470 -12.55 -7.28 5.84
N LYS A 471 -11.33 -7.76 6.03
CA LYS A 471 -10.88 -8.97 5.33
C LYS A 471 -11.59 -10.21 5.89
N THR A 472 -11.90 -10.22 7.19
CA THR A 472 -12.63 -11.31 7.87
C THR A 472 -14.06 -11.47 7.33
N LEU A 473 -14.86 -10.40 7.25
CA LEU A 473 -16.21 -10.45 6.64
C LEU A 473 -16.15 -10.92 5.18
N PHE A 474 -15.22 -10.36 4.39
CA PHE A 474 -15.05 -10.78 2.99
C PHE A 474 -14.69 -12.27 2.88
N ASN A 475 -13.76 -12.74 3.71
CA ASN A 475 -13.37 -14.14 3.74
C ASN A 475 -14.52 -15.05 4.18
N CYS A 476 -15.38 -14.64 5.12
CA CYS A 476 -16.56 -15.43 5.53
C CYS A 476 -17.58 -15.59 4.39
N LEU A 477 -17.75 -14.57 3.54
CA LEU A 477 -18.63 -14.63 2.35
C LEU A 477 -18.06 -15.55 1.25
N VAL A 478 -16.74 -15.55 1.09
CA VAL A 478 -16.05 -16.29 0.01
C VAL A 478 -15.76 -17.74 0.39
N TYR A 479 -15.18 -17.98 1.56
CA TYR A 479 -14.64 -19.27 1.98
C TYR A 479 -15.51 -20.00 3.00
N GLY A 480 -16.61 -19.40 3.44
CA GLY A 480 -17.44 -19.91 4.55
C GLY A 480 -16.92 -19.46 5.92
N PRO A 481 -17.79 -19.11 6.88
CA PRO A 481 -17.40 -18.64 8.22
C PRO A 481 -16.54 -19.65 9.00
N GLU A 482 -16.70 -20.95 8.74
CA GLU A 482 -15.96 -22.05 9.37
C GLU A 482 -14.48 -22.12 8.98
N ASN A 483 -14.10 -21.53 7.84
CA ASN A 483 -12.73 -21.53 7.33
C ASN A 483 -11.95 -20.25 7.69
N VAL A 484 -12.55 -19.34 8.48
CA VAL A 484 -11.98 -18.03 8.81
C VAL A 484 -11.54 -17.98 10.27
N LYS A 485 -10.37 -17.38 10.52
CA LYS A 485 -9.83 -17.14 11.86
C LYS A 485 -9.85 -15.63 12.14
N PRO A 486 -10.76 -15.13 12.99
CA PRO A 486 -10.87 -13.71 13.29
C PRO A 486 -9.75 -13.25 14.23
N ALA A 487 -9.36 -11.99 14.13
CA ALA A 487 -8.28 -11.39 14.92
C ALA A 487 -8.83 -10.35 15.94
N LEU A 488 -7.97 -9.81 16.81
CA LEU A 488 -8.38 -8.89 17.88
C LEU A 488 -8.88 -7.55 17.33
N GLU A 489 -8.34 -7.15 16.19
CA GLU A 489 -8.68 -5.98 15.38
C GLU A 489 -10.04 -6.09 14.67
N ASP A 490 -10.62 -7.29 14.55
CA ASP A 490 -12.00 -7.48 14.05
C ASP A 490 -13.07 -7.17 15.11
N VAL A 491 -12.70 -7.11 16.39
CA VAL A 491 -13.62 -6.93 17.52
C VAL A 491 -14.01 -5.46 17.62
N ALA A 492 -15.23 -5.13 17.18
CA ALA A 492 -15.75 -3.77 17.21
C ALA A 492 -16.09 -3.28 18.64
N ASP A 493 -16.45 -4.20 19.54
CA ASP A 493 -16.78 -3.87 20.94
C ASP A 493 -15.50 -3.66 21.78
N VAL A 494 -15.35 -2.44 22.31
CA VAL A 494 -14.16 -2.03 23.08
C VAL A 494 -14.04 -2.80 24.41
N GLY A 495 -15.16 -3.16 25.05
CA GLY A 495 -15.18 -3.92 26.29
C GLY A 495 -14.76 -5.38 26.05
N VAL A 496 -15.33 -6.03 25.04
CA VAL A 496 -14.95 -7.40 24.66
C VAL A 496 -13.50 -7.44 24.18
N ALA A 497 -13.05 -6.48 23.38
CA ALA A 497 -11.65 -6.36 22.99
C ALA A 497 -10.71 -6.18 24.19
N GLN A 498 -11.15 -5.49 25.25
CA GLN A 498 -10.38 -5.35 26.49
C GLN A 498 -10.37 -6.66 27.30
N THR A 499 -11.50 -7.36 27.44
CA THR A 499 -11.56 -8.69 28.07
C THR A 499 -10.63 -9.69 27.38
N ILE A 500 -10.64 -9.72 26.03
CA ILE A 500 -9.72 -10.57 25.25
C ILE A 500 -8.26 -10.18 25.50
N LYS A 501 -7.92 -8.89 25.59
CA LYS A 501 -6.55 -8.44 25.94
C LYS A 501 -6.13 -8.92 27.34
N MET A 502 -6.99 -8.77 28.35
CA MET A 502 -6.68 -9.20 29.73
C MET A 502 -6.39 -10.71 29.79
N ILE A 503 -7.25 -11.52 29.17
CA ILE A 503 -7.08 -12.98 29.06
C ILE A 503 -5.81 -13.32 28.26
N LYS A 504 -5.61 -12.73 27.07
CA LYS A 504 -4.46 -12.98 26.18
C LYS A 504 -3.12 -12.67 26.87
N TYR A 505 -3.03 -11.57 27.59
CA TYR A 505 -1.78 -11.09 28.21
C TYR A 505 -1.61 -11.48 29.68
N SER A 506 -2.54 -12.26 30.28
CA SER A 506 -2.34 -12.82 31.63
C SER A 506 -1.02 -13.60 31.71
N ASN A 507 -0.22 -13.33 32.73
CA ASN A 507 1.13 -13.90 32.92
C ASN A 507 1.22 -14.96 34.03
N SER A 508 0.15 -15.15 34.80
CA SER A 508 0.03 -16.17 35.85
C SER A 508 -1.33 -16.86 35.80
N LEU A 509 -1.39 -18.10 36.30
CA LEU A 509 -2.65 -18.87 36.35
C LEU A 509 -3.69 -18.20 37.25
N SER A 510 -3.28 -17.61 38.38
CA SER A 510 -4.18 -16.90 39.30
C SER A 510 -4.73 -15.61 38.70
N SER A 511 -3.93 -14.83 37.97
CA SER A 511 -4.42 -13.65 37.23
C SER A 511 -5.44 -14.05 36.17
N LEU A 512 -5.15 -15.11 35.40
CA LEU A 512 -6.06 -15.62 34.37
C LEU A 512 -7.38 -16.13 34.99
N GLN A 513 -7.31 -16.87 36.09
CA GLN A 513 -8.49 -17.37 36.81
C GLN A 513 -9.32 -16.24 37.43
N SER A 514 -8.70 -15.19 37.96
CA SER A 514 -9.41 -13.97 38.38
C SER A 514 -10.16 -13.36 37.21
N THR A 515 -9.47 -13.03 36.10
CA THR A 515 -10.12 -12.42 34.93
C THR A 515 -11.27 -13.26 34.38
N VAL A 516 -11.16 -14.60 34.40
CA VAL A 516 -12.23 -15.52 33.98
C VAL A 516 -13.41 -15.55 34.96
N HIS A 517 -13.19 -15.32 36.25
CA HIS A 517 -14.24 -15.10 37.24
C HIS A 517 -14.90 -13.72 37.05
N ASP A 518 -14.10 -12.68 36.88
CA ASP A 518 -14.53 -11.28 36.70
C ASP A 518 -15.41 -11.09 35.44
N CYS A 519 -15.25 -11.92 34.40
CA CYS A 519 -16.09 -11.94 33.21
C CYS A 519 -16.94 -13.20 33.03
N TYR A 520 -17.19 -13.97 34.11
CA TYR A 520 -17.89 -15.26 34.07
C TYR A 520 -19.24 -15.21 33.35
N GLU A 521 -20.10 -14.23 33.66
CA GLU A 521 -21.42 -14.09 33.06
C GLU A 521 -21.35 -13.89 31.54
N PHE A 522 -20.40 -13.08 31.07
CA PHE A 522 -20.13 -12.87 29.65
C PHE A 522 -19.65 -14.16 28.97
N LEU A 523 -18.71 -14.90 29.59
CA LEU A 523 -18.20 -16.15 29.03
C LEU A 523 -19.26 -17.26 28.98
N ALA A 524 -20.15 -17.30 29.97
CA ALA A 524 -21.28 -18.22 30.01
C ALA A 524 -22.31 -17.88 28.91
N ALA A 525 -22.71 -16.61 28.79
CA ALA A 525 -23.63 -16.14 27.75
C ALA A 525 -23.07 -16.29 26.32
N ALA A 526 -21.74 -16.22 26.16
CA ALA A 526 -21.05 -16.42 24.90
C ALA A 526 -20.73 -17.91 24.57
N GLU A 527 -21.15 -18.87 25.40
CA GLU A 527 -20.79 -20.29 25.26
C GLU A 527 -19.26 -20.54 25.18
N CYS A 528 -18.46 -19.61 25.74
CA CYS A 528 -16.99 -19.64 25.72
C CYS A 528 -16.39 -20.11 27.06
N LEU A 529 -17.23 -20.28 28.08
CA LEU A 529 -16.81 -20.73 29.41
C LEU A 529 -16.21 -22.15 29.34
N ARG A 530 -14.95 -22.27 29.74
CA ARG A 530 -14.21 -23.54 29.84
C ARG A 530 -13.40 -23.59 31.14
N PRO A 531 -13.12 -24.78 31.71
CA PRO A 531 -12.19 -24.92 32.82
C PRO A 531 -10.81 -24.38 32.44
N VAL A 532 -10.21 -23.57 33.33
CA VAL A 532 -8.84 -23.06 33.18
C VAL A 532 -7.96 -23.69 34.25
N THR A 533 -7.10 -24.59 33.80
CA THR A 533 -6.24 -25.44 34.63
C THR A 533 -4.75 -25.13 34.42
N ALA A 534 -4.39 -24.62 33.25
CA ALA A 534 -3.03 -24.25 32.87
C ALA A 534 -3.00 -22.91 32.13
N LEU A 535 -1.87 -22.21 32.19
CA LEU A 535 -1.71 -20.89 31.57
C LEU A 535 -1.81 -20.91 30.03
N CYS A 536 -1.67 -22.08 29.40
CA CYS A 536 -1.88 -22.26 27.96
C CYS A 536 -3.37 -22.23 27.55
N ASP A 537 -4.29 -22.52 28.46
CA ASP A 537 -5.73 -22.64 28.17
C ASP A 537 -6.32 -21.31 27.66
N LYS A 538 -5.69 -20.18 28.04
CA LYS A 538 -6.03 -18.83 27.57
C LYS A 538 -6.02 -18.70 26.05
N ASN A 539 -5.18 -19.46 25.34
CA ASN A 539 -5.10 -19.41 23.88
C ASN A 539 -6.35 -20.00 23.22
N MET A 540 -6.94 -21.04 23.83
CA MET A 540 -8.21 -21.60 23.37
C MET A 540 -9.37 -20.68 23.74
N LEU A 541 -9.40 -20.17 24.98
CA LEU A 541 -10.42 -19.22 25.43
C LEU A 541 -10.46 -17.94 24.58
N VAL A 542 -9.30 -17.36 24.24
CA VAL A 542 -9.20 -16.20 23.33
C VAL A 542 -9.77 -16.53 21.95
N ASN A 543 -9.43 -17.69 21.38
CA ASN A 543 -9.96 -18.11 20.09
C ASN A 543 -11.47 -18.34 20.13
N ASP A 544 -12.00 -18.95 21.20
CA ASP A 544 -13.44 -19.18 21.36
C ASP A 544 -14.20 -17.85 21.40
N ILE A 545 -13.75 -16.88 22.20
CA ILE A 545 -14.38 -15.54 22.30
C ILE A 545 -14.32 -14.81 20.96
N LEU A 546 -13.17 -14.84 20.27
CA LEU A 546 -13.00 -14.23 18.94
C LEU A 546 -13.94 -14.87 17.91
N ILE A 547 -14.01 -16.21 17.85
CA ILE A 547 -14.89 -16.94 16.94
C ILE A 547 -16.37 -16.69 17.29
N HIS A 548 -16.74 -16.66 18.57
CA HIS A 548 -18.11 -16.35 18.96
C HIS A 548 -18.51 -14.93 18.55
N HIS A 549 -17.72 -13.94 18.95
CA HIS A 549 -18.09 -12.54 18.85
C HIS A 549 -17.91 -11.97 17.43
N VAL A 550 -16.94 -12.44 16.65
CA VAL A 550 -16.74 -11.95 15.27
C VAL A 550 -17.53 -12.78 14.25
N ILE A 551 -17.77 -14.07 14.50
CA ILE A 551 -18.36 -14.99 13.52
C ILE A 551 -19.69 -15.60 13.98
N LYS A 552 -19.73 -16.39 15.08
CA LYS A 552 -20.95 -17.15 15.44
C LYS A 552 -22.18 -16.26 15.61
N ARG A 553 -22.06 -15.14 16.35
CA ARG A 553 -23.20 -14.25 16.62
C ARG A 553 -23.79 -13.61 15.36
N ILE A 554 -23.04 -13.54 14.26
CA ILE A 554 -23.48 -12.93 12.99
C ILE A 554 -23.85 -13.95 11.91
N ILE A 555 -23.94 -15.25 12.20
CA ILE A 555 -24.30 -16.29 11.20
C ILE A 555 -25.63 -15.97 10.50
N LEU A 556 -26.72 -15.70 11.23
CA LEU A 556 -28.02 -15.41 10.61
C LEU A 556 -28.04 -14.09 9.81
N PRO A 557 -27.46 -12.97 10.29
CA PRO A 557 -27.17 -11.79 9.46
C PRO A 557 -26.35 -12.11 8.20
N LEU A 558 -25.29 -12.91 8.32
CA LEU A 558 -24.38 -13.27 7.24
C LEU A 558 -25.07 -14.13 6.17
N GLU A 559 -25.88 -15.11 6.57
CA GLU A 559 -26.68 -15.94 5.65
C GLU A 559 -27.71 -15.11 4.89
N SER A 560 -28.47 -14.26 5.59
CA SER A 560 -29.45 -13.35 4.98
C SER A 560 -28.75 -12.39 4.00
N PHE A 561 -27.65 -11.78 4.41
CA PHE A 561 -26.84 -10.89 3.58
C PHE A 561 -26.28 -11.60 2.34
N SER A 562 -25.70 -12.79 2.52
CA SER A 562 -25.15 -13.63 1.45
C SER A 562 -26.22 -14.00 0.43
N GLN A 563 -27.40 -14.42 0.89
CA GLN A 563 -28.51 -14.78 0.02
C GLN A 563 -29.04 -13.56 -0.76
N GLY A 564 -28.90 -12.34 -0.23
CA GLY A 564 -29.10 -11.10 -0.98
C GLY A 564 -28.02 -10.90 -2.05
N LEU A 565 -26.75 -11.09 -1.68
CA LEU A 565 -25.57 -10.86 -2.52
C LEU A 565 -25.42 -11.86 -3.70
N LYS A 566 -26.09 -13.02 -3.67
CA LYS A 566 -26.28 -13.92 -4.83
C LYS A 566 -27.12 -13.32 -5.97
N THR A 567 -27.77 -12.17 -5.74
CA THR A 567 -28.50 -11.45 -6.79
C THR A 567 -27.58 -11.21 -8.00
N LEU A 568 -28.06 -11.53 -9.21
CA LEU A 568 -27.29 -11.41 -10.46
C LEU A 568 -25.98 -12.24 -10.48
N GLY A 569 -25.81 -13.24 -9.61
CA GLY A 569 -24.63 -14.12 -9.59
C GLY A 569 -23.37 -13.48 -9.00
N VAL A 570 -23.50 -12.38 -8.26
CA VAL A 570 -22.36 -11.61 -7.76
C VAL A 570 -21.56 -12.38 -6.71
N LEU A 571 -22.22 -12.99 -5.71
CA LEU A 571 -21.52 -13.80 -4.69
C LEU A 571 -20.81 -15.02 -5.31
N GLU A 572 -21.44 -15.69 -6.26
CA GLU A 572 -20.88 -16.84 -6.97
C GLU A 572 -19.60 -16.45 -7.73
N LYS A 573 -19.58 -15.28 -8.39
CA LYS A 573 -18.36 -14.75 -9.02
C LYS A 573 -17.33 -14.24 -8.00
N MET A 574 -17.73 -13.73 -6.83
CA MET A 574 -16.81 -13.42 -5.71
C MET A 574 -16.11 -14.68 -5.19
N GLN A 575 -16.84 -15.80 -5.09
CA GLN A 575 -16.31 -17.10 -4.66
C GLN A 575 -15.34 -17.70 -5.68
N MET A 576 -15.60 -17.50 -6.99
CA MET A 576 -14.68 -17.93 -8.06
C MET A 576 -13.44 -17.01 -8.23
N HIS A 577 -13.55 -15.71 -7.95
CA HIS A 577 -12.48 -14.72 -8.19
C HIS A 577 -12.18 -13.84 -6.95
N PRO A 578 -11.75 -14.43 -5.83
CA PRO A 578 -11.69 -13.73 -4.54
C PRO A 578 -10.73 -12.55 -4.51
N ASP A 579 -9.54 -12.67 -5.10
CA ASP A 579 -8.54 -11.58 -5.10
C ASP A 579 -9.00 -10.39 -5.93
N ALA A 580 -9.63 -10.65 -7.08
CA ALA A 580 -10.25 -9.65 -7.92
C ALA A 580 -11.30 -8.86 -7.11
N PHE A 581 -12.30 -9.54 -6.55
CA PHE A 581 -13.37 -8.88 -5.79
C PHE A 581 -12.90 -8.24 -4.47
N SER A 582 -11.86 -8.76 -3.82
CA SER A 582 -11.29 -8.14 -2.61
C SER A 582 -10.71 -6.74 -2.90
N SER A 583 -10.29 -6.47 -4.15
CA SER A 583 -9.85 -5.14 -4.60
C SER A 583 -10.95 -4.07 -4.67
N ILE A 584 -12.23 -4.46 -4.59
CA ILE A 584 -13.39 -3.53 -4.62
C ILE A 584 -14.27 -3.56 -3.36
N PHE A 585 -14.26 -4.67 -2.61
CA PHE A 585 -15.00 -4.80 -1.34
C PHE A 585 -14.20 -4.29 -0.13
N CYS A 586 -12.93 -4.68 0.00
CA CYS A 586 -12.11 -4.36 1.18
C CYS A 586 -11.28 -3.06 0.99
N HIS A 587 -10.82 -2.82 -0.23
CA HIS A 587 -9.89 -1.72 -0.52
C HIS A 587 -10.65 -0.44 -0.94
N LYS A 588 -10.38 0.67 -0.26
CA LYS A 588 -10.86 1.99 -0.72
C LYS A 588 -10.25 2.32 -2.09
N PRO A 589 -11.01 2.97 -2.99
CA PRO A 589 -10.44 3.53 -4.20
C PRO A 589 -9.22 4.40 -3.89
N GLU A 590 -8.20 4.33 -4.76
CA GLU A 590 -7.13 5.32 -4.74
C GLU A 590 -7.72 6.68 -5.14
N ARG A 591 -7.14 7.78 -4.65
CA ARG A 591 -7.46 9.12 -5.19
C ARG A 591 -7.19 9.13 -6.70
N LEU A 592 -7.96 9.91 -7.44
CA LEU A 592 -7.69 10.09 -8.86
C LEU A 592 -6.31 10.74 -9.06
N SER A 593 -5.72 10.44 -10.21
CA SER A 593 -4.46 11.00 -10.68
C SER A 593 -4.60 11.36 -12.15
N ALA A 594 -3.86 12.35 -12.65
CA ALA A 594 -3.85 12.75 -14.04
C ALA A 594 -3.57 11.57 -14.99
N GLU A 595 -2.62 10.69 -14.64
CA GLU A 595 -2.35 9.42 -15.32
C GLU A 595 -3.62 8.56 -15.44
N THR A 596 -4.25 8.22 -14.32
CA THR A 596 -5.43 7.35 -14.25
C THR A 596 -6.69 7.95 -14.90
N LEU A 597 -6.82 9.28 -14.92
CA LEU A 597 -7.93 9.96 -15.60
C LEU A 597 -7.64 10.15 -17.11
N CYS A 598 -6.39 10.37 -17.51
CA CYS A 598 -6.00 10.38 -18.91
C CYS A 598 -6.13 8.97 -19.54
N ASP A 599 -5.77 7.91 -18.81
CA ASP A 599 -5.97 6.51 -19.20
C ASP A 599 -7.45 6.14 -19.45
N LEU A 600 -8.39 6.92 -18.88
CA LEU A 600 -9.83 6.66 -18.91
C LEU A 600 -10.54 7.28 -20.12
N PHE A 601 -10.07 8.43 -20.61
CA PHE A 601 -10.74 9.19 -21.66
C PHE A 601 -10.16 8.89 -23.05
N THR A 602 -10.99 8.39 -23.96
CA THR A 602 -10.60 8.24 -25.38
C THR A 602 -10.54 9.59 -26.07
N ILE A 603 -9.35 9.94 -26.58
CA ILE A 603 -9.07 11.26 -27.17
C ILE A 603 -9.29 11.23 -28.69
N HIS A 604 -10.14 12.16 -29.14
CA HIS A 604 -10.42 12.45 -30.54
C HIS A 604 -10.01 13.89 -30.88
N CYS A 605 -9.47 14.10 -32.07
CA CYS A 605 -9.10 15.42 -32.59
C CYS A 605 -9.81 15.68 -33.92
N SER A 606 -9.98 16.95 -34.28
CA SER A 606 -10.31 17.38 -35.64
C SER A 606 -9.12 17.21 -36.59
N SER A 607 -9.34 17.39 -37.90
CA SER A 607 -8.29 17.30 -38.94
C SER A 607 -7.07 18.17 -38.69
N ASP A 608 -7.26 19.28 -37.98
CA ASP A 608 -6.30 20.38 -37.87
C ASP A 608 -5.47 20.29 -36.58
N VAL A 609 -5.71 19.26 -35.76
CA VAL A 609 -5.04 19.04 -34.46
C VAL A 609 -4.43 17.64 -34.43
N ASN A 610 -3.12 17.57 -34.22
CA ASN A 610 -2.40 16.31 -34.09
C ASN A 610 -2.88 15.54 -32.85
N LYS A 611 -3.14 14.23 -32.99
CA LYS A 611 -3.59 13.39 -31.87
C LYS A 611 -2.59 13.34 -30.72
N ALA A 612 -1.30 13.50 -30.99
CA ALA A 612 -0.27 13.62 -29.94
C ALA A 612 -0.46 14.93 -29.14
N GLU A 613 -0.54 16.08 -29.81
CA GLU A 613 -0.70 17.39 -29.17
C GLU A 613 -1.99 17.50 -28.35
N GLY A 614 -3.10 16.91 -28.81
CA GLY A 614 -4.34 16.82 -28.03
C GLY A 614 -4.21 15.92 -26.78
N ALA A 615 -3.46 14.82 -26.88
CA ALA A 615 -3.19 13.94 -25.74
C ALA A 615 -2.24 14.59 -24.72
N ASP A 616 -1.19 15.24 -25.19
CA ASP A 616 -0.26 16.00 -24.36
C ASP A 616 -0.99 17.16 -23.65
N PHE A 617 -1.83 17.93 -24.35
CA PHE A 617 -2.61 19.00 -23.74
C PHE A 617 -3.55 18.48 -22.63
N TRP A 618 -4.26 17.37 -22.89
CA TRP A 618 -5.13 16.75 -21.88
C TRP A 618 -4.34 16.30 -20.65
N MET A 619 -3.20 15.63 -20.85
CA MET A 619 -2.33 15.20 -19.75
C MET A 619 -1.81 16.40 -18.93
N HIS A 620 -1.35 17.47 -19.57
CA HIS A 620 -0.86 18.67 -18.86
C HIS A 620 -1.98 19.35 -18.07
N TYR A 621 -3.17 19.56 -18.67
CA TYR A 621 -4.33 20.13 -17.97
C TYR A 621 -4.72 19.31 -16.73
N LEU A 622 -4.74 17.98 -16.84
CA LEU A 622 -5.02 17.12 -15.70
C LEU A 622 -3.90 17.14 -14.65
N GLN A 623 -2.63 17.27 -15.05
CA GLN A 623 -1.52 17.42 -14.11
C GLN A 623 -1.58 18.75 -13.35
N ASP A 624 -1.88 19.87 -14.02
CA ASP A 624 -2.06 21.17 -13.38
C ASP A 624 -3.20 21.15 -12.34
N VAL A 625 -4.29 20.43 -12.64
CA VAL A 625 -5.40 20.21 -11.69
C VAL A 625 -4.98 19.30 -10.52
N GLU A 626 -4.27 18.20 -10.78
CA GLU A 626 -3.74 17.34 -9.71
C GLU A 626 -2.65 18.02 -8.87
N ILE A 627 -2.01 19.06 -9.39
CA ILE A 627 -1.01 19.89 -8.70
C ILE A 627 -1.71 20.94 -7.83
N THR A 628 -2.55 21.79 -8.42
CA THR A 628 -3.25 22.88 -7.72
C THR A 628 -4.07 22.38 -6.53
N ALA A 629 -4.84 21.29 -6.70
CA ALA A 629 -5.61 20.65 -5.63
C ALA A 629 -4.78 20.11 -4.44
N LYS A 630 -3.45 20.08 -4.52
CA LYS A 630 -2.54 19.70 -3.42
C LYS A 630 -1.96 20.89 -2.65
N PHE A 631 -1.99 22.10 -3.20
CA PHE A 631 -1.30 23.26 -2.63
C PHE A 631 -2.20 24.25 -1.89
N GLU A 632 -3.52 24.24 -2.13
CA GLU A 632 -4.44 25.22 -1.55
C GLU A 632 -5.53 24.57 -0.68
N GLN A 633 -5.37 24.66 0.65
CA GLN A 633 -6.41 24.36 1.64
C GLN A 633 -7.11 25.67 2.09
N GLY A 634 -7.40 26.56 1.11
CA GLY A 634 -7.41 28.01 1.33
C GLY A 634 -8.60 28.81 0.79
N GLY A 635 -9.82 28.26 0.80
CA GLY A 635 -11.04 29.07 0.75
C GLY A 635 -11.62 29.40 -0.64
N GLU A 636 -10.89 29.25 -1.73
CA GLU A 636 -11.45 29.33 -3.10
C GLU A 636 -11.72 27.94 -3.70
N SER A 637 -12.68 27.89 -4.63
CA SER A 637 -13.24 26.64 -5.19
C SER A 637 -12.37 26.08 -6.33
N VAL A 638 -11.18 25.59 -6.00
CA VAL A 638 -10.29 24.91 -6.94
C VAL A 638 -10.96 23.63 -7.48
N VAL A 639 -11.05 23.50 -8.81
CA VAL A 639 -11.61 22.33 -9.50
C VAL A 639 -10.72 21.11 -9.22
N THR A 640 -11.32 19.96 -8.90
CA THR A 640 -10.60 18.70 -8.65
C THR A 640 -10.67 17.72 -9.83
N LEU A 641 -9.86 16.66 -9.81
CA LEU A 641 -10.00 15.56 -10.79
C LEU A 641 -11.34 14.84 -10.66
N GLU A 642 -11.85 14.74 -9.43
CA GLU A 642 -13.17 14.20 -9.11
C GLU A 642 -14.31 15.07 -9.70
N ASP A 643 -14.15 16.39 -9.76
CA ASP A 643 -15.09 17.31 -10.43
C ASP A 643 -15.02 17.18 -11.96
N ILE A 644 -13.84 16.96 -12.54
CA ILE A 644 -13.68 16.71 -13.98
C ILE A 644 -14.32 15.37 -14.37
N LEU A 645 -14.15 14.33 -13.55
CA LEU A 645 -14.83 13.05 -13.75
C LEU A 645 -16.36 13.23 -13.63
N LEU A 646 -16.84 13.95 -12.60
CA LEU A 646 -18.26 14.26 -12.43
C LEU A 646 -18.83 14.99 -13.65
N PHE A 647 -18.13 16.01 -14.15
CA PHE A 647 -18.56 16.78 -15.32
C PHE A 647 -18.57 15.93 -16.60
N GLY A 648 -17.58 15.06 -16.78
CA GLY A 648 -17.45 14.23 -17.97
C GLY A 648 -18.33 12.97 -17.99
N THR A 649 -18.68 12.40 -16.83
CA THR A 649 -19.31 11.08 -16.74
C THR A 649 -20.47 10.98 -15.73
N GLY A 650 -20.86 12.09 -15.07
CA GLY A 650 -21.92 12.09 -14.05
C GLY A 650 -21.60 11.31 -12.77
N SER A 651 -20.32 10.97 -12.51
CA SER A 651 -19.90 10.19 -11.35
C SER A 651 -18.65 10.76 -10.68
N PHE A 652 -18.64 10.80 -9.35
CA PHE A 652 -17.47 11.20 -8.55
C PHE A 652 -16.38 10.11 -8.46
N SER A 653 -16.60 8.93 -9.02
CA SER A 653 -15.63 7.82 -8.97
C SER A 653 -15.79 6.88 -10.17
N ILE A 654 -14.70 6.19 -10.54
CA ILE A 654 -14.72 5.17 -11.61
C ILE A 654 -15.46 3.93 -11.08
N PRO A 655 -16.58 3.49 -11.69
CA PRO A 655 -17.29 2.28 -11.28
C PRO A 655 -16.41 1.04 -11.43
N PRO A 656 -16.54 0.00 -10.57
CA PRO A 656 -15.82 -1.27 -10.71
C PRO A 656 -16.04 -1.96 -12.07
N ILE A 657 -17.22 -1.80 -12.66
CA ILE A 657 -17.56 -2.31 -13.99
C ILE A 657 -16.96 -1.47 -15.14
N GLY A 658 -16.50 -0.25 -14.87
CA GLY A 658 -16.15 0.78 -15.85
C GLY A 658 -17.34 1.65 -16.25
N PHE A 659 -17.11 2.57 -17.19
CA PHE A 659 -18.18 3.31 -17.86
C PHE A 659 -18.59 2.60 -19.16
N ASP A 660 -19.82 2.85 -19.62
CA ASP A 660 -20.42 2.29 -20.82
C ASP A 660 -21.51 3.25 -21.34
N PRO A 661 -21.26 4.02 -22.42
CA PRO A 661 -20.05 4.01 -23.25
C PRO A 661 -18.79 4.52 -22.53
N GLU A 662 -17.61 4.29 -23.13
CA GLU A 662 -16.35 4.77 -22.56
C GLU A 662 -16.22 6.31 -22.71
N PRO A 663 -15.66 7.04 -21.73
CA PRO A 663 -15.63 8.48 -21.75
C PRO A 663 -14.74 9.03 -22.87
N THR A 664 -15.14 10.13 -23.49
CA THR A 664 -14.46 10.73 -24.65
C THR A 664 -14.15 12.21 -24.45
N VAL A 665 -12.99 12.64 -24.95
CA VAL A 665 -12.66 14.07 -25.11
C VAL A 665 -12.43 14.34 -26.60
N LYS A 666 -13.19 15.27 -27.17
CA LYS A 666 -13.04 15.73 -28.54
C LYS A 666 -12.50 17.16 -28.59
N PHE A 667 -11.28 17.31 -29.09
CA PHE A 667 -10.70 18.60 -29.45
C PHE A 667 -11.30 19.08 -30.77
N LEU A 668 -11.81 20.32 -30.79
CA LEU A 668 -12.52 20.89 -31.95
C LEU A 668 -11.62 21.82 -32.77
N HIS A 669 -10.99 22.81 -32.13
CA HIS A 669 -9.90 23.61 -32.69
C HIS A 669 -9.01 24.14 -31.57
N ILE A 670 -7.74 24.38 -31.89
CA ILE A 670 -6.80 25.18 -31.09
C ILE A 670 -6.64 26.51 -31.82
N SER A 671 -7.27 27.58 -31.32
CA SER A 671 -6.90 28.94 -31.71
C SER A 671 -5.93 29.51 -30.68
N SER A 672 -5.12 30.49 -31.05
CA SER A 672 -3.88 30.86 -30.33
C SER A 672 -3.98 31.39 -28.89
N ASN A 673 -5.15 31.33 -28.25
CA ASN A 673 -5.34 31.48 -26.79
C ASN A 673 -6.53 30.65 -26.22
N LEU A 674 -7.22 29.83 -27.02
CA LEU A 674 -8.41 29.07 -26.59
C LEU A 674 -8.48 27.68 -27.25
N VAL A 675 -8.61 26.64 -26.42
CA VAL A 675 -8.79 25.25 -26.85
C VAL A 675 -10.23 24.83 -26.56
N ASN A 676 -11.00 24.58 -27.62
CA ASN A 676 -12.39 24.14 -27.49
C ASN A 676 -12.47 22.61 -27.42
N CYS A 677 -12.65 22.09 -26.19
CA CYS A 677 -12.90 20.68 -25.92
C CYS A 677 -14.40 20.41 -25.72
N ARG A 678 -14.88 19.27 -26.22
CA ARG A 678 -16.15 18.67 -25.82
C ARG A 678 -15.88 17.35 -25.10
N ILE A 679 -16.37 17.22 -23.88
CA ILE A 679 -16.33 15.97 -23.11
C ILE A 679 -17.69 15.27 -23.25
N SER A 680 -17.69 13.94 -23.38
CA SER A 680 -18.92 13.14 -23.47
C SER A 680 -18.74 11.71 -22.98
N ALA A 681 -19.72 11.23 -22.22
CA ALA A 681 -20.01 9.83 -21.90
C ALA A 681 -21.55 9.65 -21.95
#